data_AF-A1ZQL1-F1
#
_entry.id   AF-A1ZQL1-F1
#
_cell.length_a   1.000
_cell.length_b   1.000
_cell.length_c   1.000
_cell.angle_alpha   90.00
_cell.angle_beta   90.00
_cell.angle_gamma   90.00
#
_symmetry.space_group_name_H-M   'P 1'
#
loop_
_entity.id
_entity.type
_entity.pdbx_description
1 polymer ?
#
loop_
_entity_poly.entity_id
_entity_poly.type
_entity_poly.pdbx_seq_one_letter_code
_entity_poly.pdbx_strand_id
1 'polypeptide(L)'
;MVALDSTTTKAQISSVANPASALIAGGFEQINITDSRGFMYINGAHSGMTFANGGGVSGNNTGFTKNNPNAPQGSQVLFLQNSGSVQGSIYVSSWGYYRLIYKSAVRAGNTKAVRVEISGAKISEATIPGSNYTQMHSLPVYLNPGWHSFKFTGVNLIAGDHTAFVDDIRLQRVHDWRDANAWSPRRVPNANDAVTISAGTAVVPVGNFQVKSITVNGHLQASISSHANITTNSIMIMGGNARMEFGQERVPQPHKMSITLNAPYSARNANPNMGNNFIGVMGGGILHLHGVQKKSWTKVQDDLGNAHIRLTEATSWQAGDQIVVTSKTNNWNQAEKRTIEAVGEGGKLLRFTQNLSYNHQGAVRNYSRPSHAVKNWSADLRPEVGLLSHSIKIQGHPQGNAQGYGGHIMIMNNGKAYVEDVELFNMGQKAILGRYPYHWHMLGNVGAGQYLKNSSVHQSYNRAITIHGTESTLVENNFCYDHIGHGVFLENGSERFNVIRKNVVLLTKRPAPGQHLTFSEDATNPSINAIQNRTPASFWITNPQNTFEQNIAAGTEGTGYWFAFPQKPMGESASDPRFSALEPYKAPLIKFDRNTAHSCMNGLDIFDQLNSDHSIRGNGGWDHTDRHWLTNCLWYANDLGVYTGTGRQRSTYKKSNNLIFEKNMFVANKKSTMFASYSIASNSLFVAHAGLNLWPANTERFAYLVYDGAGQLHNCHLVGWNHSQANLFDNIGAGNKHVNHYFAGNTLNHGGTPRILLPNYDIKPIPDYITAHNNLQPRIWSMAIRDLSGTISGKANTSIVSNHPFLLVGDEYKPTNWIRAYRSDHHFAFAALSYQLKANSNPNVVVTRTKSGTPDASVYYIPGAHSYKEHHQLPLIVNEGFLYTYRYESLPNKKKVILRMADAFEGDDYMLRFKDFGKLGGLSITTTQLNGGNVPAYSSYSALQGATSTGYYKNGTDVYLKVVAKARLIGTEADEQVTIQWSTNFTVAKIDTDGDEMSDLDELNAGRHPFDASDLGAYFNTPGNLEGWTSSSNVSNLRVEGGFLKGVSSGSGDAQIRNNPYHFNADRVKTIQVHMRASVNTLVQLFFTTNTDGAYGGSKVVSINYTGNGNYQTLTFNVGANAAWNGKITRLRLDPVNGVNISFDIFWIRAQCVGCPINGASYRSAKAEVKTAEPAFTTLEQSQKIIVYPNPVDDRLYVKGVKKGTQVQVLSAQGQVLKTLQYQGMIDFSSFSKGLYFLKIGKEVYKLVK
;
A
#
# COMPACT_ATOMS: atom_id res chain seq x y z
N MET A 1 18.68 18.46 -34.87
CA MET A 1 20.06 18.61 -35.36
C MET A 1 20.89 19.16 -34.20
N VAL A 2 21.96 18.49 -33.80
CA VAL A 2 22.86 18.94 -32.71
C VAL A 2 23.87 19.92 -33.31
N ALA A 3 24.11 21.07 -32.67
CA ALA A 3 25.19 21.97 -33.04
C ALA A 3 26.54 21.24 -32.83
N LEU A 4 27.30 21.09 -33.91
CA LEU A 4 28.59 20.40 -33.88
C LEU A 4 29.62 21.29 -33.17
N ASP A 5 30.28 20.79 -32.13
CA ASP A 5 31.47 21.45 -31.59
C ASP A 5 32.62 21.37 -32.62
N SER A 6 33.50 22.38 -32.62
CA SER A 6 34.56 22.60 -33.61
C SER A 6 35.60 21.48 -33.73
N THR A 7 35.59 20.49 -32.83
CA THR A 7 36.44 19.28 -32.88
C THR A 7 35.79 18.07 -33.57
N THR A 8 34.51 18.16 -33.96
CA THR A 8 33.77 17.02 -34.55
C THR A 8 34.04 16.88 -36.04
N THR A 9 34.60 15.74 -36.45
CA THR A 9 34.70 15.37 -37.87
C THR A 9 33.53 14.50 -38.30
N LYS A 10 33.12 14.60 -39.57
CA LYS A 10 32.06 13.75 -40.15
C LYS A 10 32.71 12.59 -40.90
N ALA A 11 32.25 11.38 -40.62
CA ALA A 11 32.52 10.22 -41.46
C ALA A 11 31.19 9.70 -41.99
N GLN A 12 31.09 9.53 -43.30
CA GLN A 12 29.91 8.92 -43.91
C GLN A 12 30.36 7.75 -44.74
N ILE A 13 29.53 6.71 -44.81
CA ILE A 13 29.78 5.68 -45.81
C ILE A 13 29.77 6.37 -47.19
N SER A 14 30.80 6.14 -48.00
CA SER A 14 30.90 6.76 -49.31
C SER A 14 29.66 6.38 -50.11
N SER A 15 29.12 7.30 -50.92
CA SER A 15 27.87 7.13 -51.68
C SER A 15 27.92 6.01 -52.73
N VAL A 16 28.95 5.17 -52.72
CA VAL A 16 29.03 3.95 -53.49
C VAL A 16 28.02 2.97 -52.88
N ALA A 17 26.91 2.76 -53.58
CA ALA A 17 25.98 1.70 -53.28
C ALA A 17 26.76 0.39 -53.05
N ASN A 18 26.29 -0.46 -52.14
CA ASN A 18 26.86 -1.80 -51.96
C ASN A 18 27.10 -2.43 -53.35
N PRO A 19 28.25 -3.08 -53.60
CA PRO A 19 28.57 -3.66 -54.90
C PRO A 19 27.37 -4.43 -55.48
N ALA A 20 27.12 -4.24 -56.78
CA ALA A 20 25.94 -4.75 -57.47
C ALA A 20 25.70 -6.21 -57.10
N SER A 21 24.47 -6.50 -56.68
CA SER A 21 24.14 -7.85 -56.24
C SER A 21 24.08 -8.76 -57.47
N ALA A 22 24.87 -9.83 -57.47
CA ALA A 22 24.84 -10.79 -58.57
C ALA A 22 23.56 -11.62 -58.46
N LEU A 23 22.81 -11.70 -59.56
CA LEU A 23 21.67 -12.59 -59.68
C LEU A 23 22.16 -14.04 -59.62
N ILE A 24 21.60 -14.84 -58.72
CA ILE A 24 21.98 -16.26 -58.62
C ILE A 24 21.18 -17.02 -59.69
N ALA A 25 21.90 -17.62 -60.65
CA ALA A 25 21.40 -18.61 -61.60
C ALA A 25 20.26 -18.18 -62.57
N GLY A 26 20.13 -16.89 -62.91
CA GLY A 26 19.13 -16.46 -63.91
C GLY A 26 17.66 -16.64 -63.49
N GLY A 27 17.41 -16.92 -62.21
CA GLY A 27 16.10 -17.27 -61.68
C GLY A 27 15.72 -18.74 -61.92
N PHE A 28 14.48 -19.10 -61.56
CA PHE A 28 13.95 -20.46 -61.77
C PHE A 28 13.47 -20.70 -63.21
N GLU A 29 13.77 -19.78 -64.11
CA GLU A 29 13.31 -19.76 -65.50
C GLU A 29 14.03 -20.77 -66.42
N GLN A 30 15.23 -21.23 -66.01
CA GLN A 30 15.99 -22.21 -66.79
C GLN A 30 15.51 -23.65 -66.62
N ILE A 31 14.56 -23.88 -65.72
CA ILE A 31 13.95 -25.19 -65.54
C ILE A 31 12.74 -25.27 -66.46
N ASN A 32 12.74 -26.23 -67.39
CA ASN A 32 11.59 -26.46 -68.25
C ASN A 32 10.53 -27.27 -67.49
N ILE A 33 9.34 -26.69 -67.30
CA ILE A 33 8.22 -27.39 -66.66
C ILE A 33 7.56 -28.29 -67.71
N THR A 34 7.85 -29.59 -67.65
CA THR A 34 7.29 -30.59 -68.56
C THR A 34 5.91 -31.11 -68.11
N ASP A 35 5.49 -30.79 -66.89
CA ASP A 35 4.21 -31.19 -66.32
C ASP A 35 3.08 -30.30 -66.87
N SER A 36 2.03 -30.91 -67.43
CA SER A 36 0.88 -30.21 -68.01
C SER A 36 0.09 -29.36 -67.00
N ARG A 37 0.28 -29.57 -65.69
CA ARG A 37 -0.33 -28.75 -64.63
C ARG A 37 0.37 -27.41 -64.43
N GLY A 38 1.51 -27.18 -65.10
CA GLY A 38 2.28 -25.93 -65.01
C GLY A 38 3.17 -25.81 -63.77
N PHE A 39 3.33 -26.87 -62.98
CA PHE A 39 4.31 -26.96 -61.90
C PHE A 39 4.92 -28.37 -61.82
N MET A 40 6.15 -28.47 -61.33
CA MET A 40 6.88 -29.74 -61.26
C MET A 40 7.61 -29.88 -59.91
N TYR A 41 7.38 -30.99 -59.21
CA TYR A 41 8.24 -31.42 -58.11
C TYR A 41 9.53 -31.99 -58.66
N ILE A 42 10.65 -31.68 -58.01
CA ILE A 42 11.98 -32.14 -58.44
C ILE A 42 12.62 -32.87 -57.26
N ASN A 43 13.21 -34.03 -57.54
CA ASN A 43 14.00 -34.79 -56.56
C ASN A 43 15.35 -35.13 -57.18
N GLY A 44 16.43 -34.68 -56.54
CA GLY A 44 17.80 -34.81 -57.07
C GLY A 44 18.26 -33.59 -57.86
N ALA A 45 19.34 -33.77 -58.63
CA ALA A 45 20.01 -32.69 -59.35
C ALA A 45 19.26 -32.29 -60.64
N HIS A 46 19.04 -30.99 -60.84
CA HIS A 46 18.41 -30.42 -62.02
C HIS A 46 18.93 -29.00 -62.26
N SER A 47 19.40 -28.70 -63.48
CA SER A 47 19.91 -27.38 -63.91
C SER A 47 20.89 -26.72 -62.91
N GLY A 48 21.83 -27.50 -62.36
CA GLY A 48 22.84 -26.99 -61.41
C GLY A 48 22.35 -26.77 -59.96
N MET A 49 21.11 -27.15 -59.65
CA MET A 49 20.56 -27.17 -58.29
C MET A 49 20.14 -28.59 -57.91
N THR A 50 20.02 -28.87 -56.61
CA THR A 50 19.53 -30.15 -56.07
C THR A 50 18.29 -29.91 -55.24
N PHE A 51 17.18 -30.54 -55.60
CA PHE A 51 15.90 -30.41 -54.93
C PHE A 51 15.59 -31.65 -54.09
N ALA A 52 14.86 -31.48 -53.00
CA ALA A 52 14.44 -32.57 -52.14
C ALA A 52 13.14 -32.26 -51.40
N ASN A 53 12.49 -33.32 -50.88
CA ASN A 53 11.47 -33.27 -49.84
C ASN A 53 10.26 -32.36 -50.11
N GLY A 54 9.83 -32.22 -51.36
CA GLY A 54 8.70 -31.35 -51.74
C GLY A 54 9.11 -29.96 -52.26
N GLY A 55 10.37 -29.78 -52.65
CA GLY A 55 10.82 -28.64 -53.45
C GLY A 55 10.55 -28.84 -54.94
N GLY A 56 10.33 -27.74 -55.66
CA GLY A 56 10.12 -27.77 -57.10
C GLY A 56 9.93 -26.37 -57.68
N VAL A 57 9.53 -26.28 -58.94
CA VAL A 57 9.24 -25.01 -59.62
C VAL A 57 7.81 -24.95 -60.12
N SER A 58 7.22 -23.76 -60.09
CA SER A 58 5.87 -23.51 -60.60
C SER A 58 5.87 -22.31 -61.52
N GLY A 59 5.14 -22.39 -62.62
CA GLY A 59 4.80 -21.24 -63.44
C GLY A 59 3.87 -20.26 -62.69
N ASN A 60 3.65 -19.10 -63.30
CA ASN A 60 2.59 -18.17 -62.92
C ASN A 60 1.20 -18.74 -63.23
N ASN A 61 0.20 -18.35 -62.45
CA ASN A 61 -1.20 -18.75 -62.64
C ASN A 61 -1.47 -20.27 -62.62
N THR A 62 -0.75 -21.03 -61.79
CA THR A 62 -0.92 -22.48 -61.64
C THR A 62 -1.75 -22.83 -60.39
N GLY A 63 -1.97 -24.12 -60.13
CA GLY A 63 -2.57 -24.58 -58.88
C GLY A 63 -1.86 -24.09 -57.59
N PHE A 64 -0.56 -23.78 -57.67
CA PHE A 64 0.19 -23.18 -56.56
C PHE A 64 0.09 -21.66 -56.52
N THR A 65 0.18 -20.99 -57.68
CA THR A 65 0.44 -19.55 -57.77
C THR A 65 -0.75 -18.70 -58.24
N LYS A 66 -1.90 -19.29 -58.60
CA LYS A 66 -3.07 -18.57 -59.15
C LYS A 66 -3.58 -17.38 -58.32
N ASN A 67 -3.36 -17.40 -57.01
CA ASN A 67 -3.79 -16.36 -56.08
C ASN A 67 -2.62 -15.53 -55.54
N ASN A 68 -1.48 -15.59 -56.21
CA ASN A 68 -0.27 -14.83 -55.89
C ASN A 68 0.08 -13.91 -57.08
N PRO A 69 0.78 -12.80 -56.84
CA PRO A 69 1.36 -12.01 -57.94
C PRO A 69 2.30 -12.86 -58.81
N ASN A 70 2.59 -12.39 -60.02
CA ASN A 70 3.57 -13.04 -60.89
C ASN A 70 4.96 -13.11 -60.22
N ALA A 71 5.72 -14.15 -60.55
CA ALA A 71 7.08 -14.37 -60.10
C ALA A 71 7.97 -13.13 -60.39
N PRO A 72 8.70 -12.61 -59.38
CA PRO A 72 9.50 -11.40 -59.52
C PRO A 72 10.53 -11.36 -60.65
N GLN A 73 11.10 -12.48 -61.07
CA GLN A 73 12.14 -12.54 -62.10
C GLN A 73 11.63 -12.94 -63.49
N GLY A 74 10.37 -13.35 -63.60
CA GLY A 74 9.84 -13.87 -64.87
C GLY A 74 8.52 -14.64 -64.71
N SER A 75 8.50 -15.85 -65.25
CA SER A 75 7.31 -16.68 -65.36
C SER A 75 7.28 -17.85 -64.39
N GLN A 76 8.36 -18.11 -63.65
CA GLN A 76 8.52 -19.28 -62.79
C GLN A 76 9.07 -18.92 -61.40
N VAL A 77 8.66 -19.68 -60.39
CA VAL A 77 9.12 -19.51 -59.01
C VAL A 77 9.47 -20.84 -58.36
N LEU A 78 10.45 -20.84 -57.45
CA LEU A 78 10.68 -21.96 -56.54
C LEU A 78 9.52 -22.09 -55.58
N PHE A 79 8.90 -23.26 -55.52
CA PHE A 79 8.02 -23.59 -54.42
C PHE A 79 8.71 -24.55 -53.44
N LEU A 80 8.52 -24.30 -52.15
CA LEU A 80 8.98 -25.11 -51.04
C LEU A 80 7.73 -25.55 -50.28
N GLN A 81 7.19 -26.73 -50.59
CA GLN A 81 6.05 -27.31 -49.88
C GLN A 81 6.55 -28.24 -48.77
N ASN A 82 5.85 -28.32 -47.63
CA ASN A 82 6.29 -29.12 -46.46
C ASN A 82 7.74 -28.81 -46.04
N SER A 83 8.62 -29.80 -45.95
CA SER A 83 10.06 -29.61 -45.68
C SER A 83 10.91 -29.46 -46.96
N GLY A 84 10.27 -29.06 -48.06
CA GLY A 84 10.90 -28.90 -49.37
C GLY A 84 12.13 -28.02 -49.30
N SER A 85 13.17 -28.40 -50.04
CA SER A 85 14.42 -27.66 -50.09
C SER A 85 15.03 -27.65 -51.48
N VAL A 86 15.78 -26.60 -51.77
CA VAL A 86 16.67 -26.51 -52.92
C VAL A 86 18.06 -26.10 -52.44
N GLN A 87 19.09 -26.72 -53.00
CA GLN A 87 20.49 -26.41 -52.77
C GLN A 87 21.18 -26.13 -54.10
N GLY A 88 21.98 -25.07 -54.16
CA GLY A 88 22.81 -24.75 -55.31
C GLY A 88 24.19 -24.26 -54.87
N SER A 89 24.98 -23.78 -55.83
CA SER A 89 26.29 -23.20 -55.57
C SER A 89 26.37 -21.79 -56.13
N ILE A 90 27.11 -20.93 -55.43
CA ILE A 90 27.42 -19.57 -55.86
C ILE A 90 28.93 -19.33 -55.80
N TYR A 91 29.44 -18.65 -56.82
CA TYR A 91 30.83 -18.20 -56.86
C TYR A 91 30.98 -16.82 -56.20
N VAL A 92 31.93 -16.73 -55.26
CA VAL A 92 32.34 -15.48 -54.60
C VAL A 92 33.67 -15.05 -55.20
N SER A 93 33.74 -13.84 -55.73
CA SER A 93 34.92 -13.34 -56.47
C SER A 93 36.01 -12.73 -55.59
N SER A 94 35.69 -12.30 -54.37
CA SER A 94 36.63 -11.63 -53.46
C SER A 94 36.27 -11.89 -52.00
N TRP A 95 37.23 -11.77 -51.09
CA TRP A 95 36.97 -11.86 -49.66
C TRP A 95 36.04 -10.74 -49.17
N GLY A 96 35.17 -11.06 -48.23
CA GLY A 96 34.37 -10.04 -47.55
C GLY A 96 33.12 -10.57 -46.89
N TYR A 97 32.30 -9.65 -46.39
CA TYR A 97 30.99 -9.97 -45.86
C TYR A 97 29.93 -9.94 -46.96
N TYR A 98 29.09 -10.96 -46.98
CA TYR A 98 28.02 -11.12 -47.95
C TYR A 98 26.71 -11.45 -47.25
N ARG A 99 25.61 -10.98 -47.82
CA ARG A 99 24.24 -11.37 -47.42
C ARG A 99 23.46 -11.81 -48.64
N LEU A 100 22.49 -12.71 -48.44
CA LEU A 100 21.51 -13.05 -49.46
C LEU A 100 20.32 -12.10 -49.36
N ILE A 101 19.86 -11.65 -50.52
CA ILE A 101 18.61 -10.93 -50.72
C ILE A 101 17.74 -11.83 -51.59
N TYR A 102 16.48 -11.98 -51.23
CA TYR A 102 15.54 -12.81 -51.99
C TYR A 102 14.13 -12.28 -51.80
N LYS A 103 13.22 -12.51 -52.73
CA LYS A 103 11.80 -12.22 -52.56
C LYS A 103 11.04 -13.49 -52.21
N SER A 104 10.16 -13.40 -51.23
CA SER A 104 9.33 -14.53 -50.83
C SER A 104 7.87 -14.19 -50.63
N ALA A 105 7.02 -15.16 -50.94
CA ALA A 105 5.58 -15.14 -50.71
C ALA A 105 5.14 -16.52 -50.16
N VAL A 106 3.97 -16.62 -49.55
CA VAL A 106 3.33 -17.92 -49.29
C VAL A 106 2.14 -18.10 -50.23
N ARG A 107 1.78 -19.34 -50.56
CA ARG A 107 0.50 -19.59 -51.24
C ARG A 107 -0.63 -18.96 -50.44
N ALA A 108 -1.56 -18.28 -51.10
CA ALA A 108 -2.64 -17.55 -50.42
C ALA A 108 -3.35 -18.44 -49.37
N GLY A 109 -3.50 -17.92 -48.15
CA GLY A 109 -4.07 -18.66 -47.02
C GLY A 109 -3.08 -19.53 -46.22
N ASN A 110 -1.83 -19.68 -46.68
CA ASN A 110 -0.81 -20.44 -45.95
C ASN A 110 -0.01 -19.57 -44.97
N THR A 111 0.75 -20.22 -44.08
CA THR A 111 1.75 -19.58 -43.20
C THR A 111 3.02 -20.41 -43.20
N LYS A 112 4.19 -19.79 -43.45
CA LYS A 112 5.46 -20.52 -43.56
C LYS A 112 6.68 -19.62 -43.31
N ALA A 113 7.79 -20.23 -42.89
CA ALA A 113 9.11 -19.59 -42.86
C ALA A 113 10.06 -20.23 -43.88
N VAL A 114 11.08 -19.49 -44.28
CA VAL A 114 12.15 -19.98 -45.15
C VAL A 114 13.47 -19.88 -44.40
N ARG A 115 14.15 -21.03 -44.26
CA ARG A 115 15.52 -21.11 -43.76
C ARG A 115 16.50 -20.98 -44.91
N VAL A 116 17.53 -20.17 -44.72
CA VAL A 116 18.61 -19.95 -45.66
C VAL A 116 19.94 -20.31 -45.02
N GLU A 117 20.69 -21.15 -45.70
CA GLU A 117 22.02 -21.59 -45.29
C GLU A 117 23.03 -21.27 -46.39
N ILE A 118 24.27 -20.94 -46.00
CA ILE A 118 25.40 -20.78 -46.92
C ILE A 118 26.64 -21.43 -46.34
N SER A 119 27.29 -22.30 -47.12
CA SER A 119 28.36 -23.19 -46.65
C SER A 119 28.01 -23.96 -45.37
N GLY A 120 26.74 -24.38 -45.25
CA GLY A 120 26.20 -25.06 -44.07
C GLY A 120 25.87 -24.15 -42.87
N ALA A 121 26.23 -22.87 -42.90
CA ALA A 121 25.88 -21.93 -41.83
C ALA A 121 24.47 -21.36 -42.04
N LYS A 122 23.58 -21.49 -41.05
CA LYS A 122 22.26 -20.85 -41.04
C LYS A 122 22.40 -19.34 -40.89
N ILE A 123 22.09 -18.60 -41.96
CA ILE A 123 22.21 -17.12 -42.04
C ILE A 123 20.86 -16.40 -41.99
N SER A 124 19.75 -17.12 -42.16
CA SER A 124 18.40 -16.59 -41.98
C SER A 124 17.41 -17.72 -41.72
N GLU A 125 16.38 -17.45 -40.93
CA GLU A 125 15.16 -18.25 -40.90
C GLU A 125 14.01 -17.30 -40.60
N ALA A 126 13.31 -16.85 -41.65
CA ALA A 126 12.36 -15.76 -41.54
C ALA A 126 10.95 -16.22 -41.93
N THR A 127 9.97 -15.83 -41.12
CA THR A 127 8.54 -15.97 -41.46
C THR A 127 8.21 -15.08 -42.64
N ILE A 128 7.51 -15.63 -43.63
CA ILE A 128 7.11 -14.88 -44.82
C ILE A 128 5.85 -14.07 -44.50
N PRO A 129 5.80 -12.75 -44.80
CA PRO A 129 4.70 -11.89 -44.36
C PRO A 129 3.32 -12.20 -44.94
N GLY A 130 3.24 -12.82 -46.11
CA GLY A 130 1.97 -13.10 -46.76
C GLY A 130 2.12 -13.56 -48.20
N SER A 131 1.04 -13.50 -48.97
CA SER A 131 1.00 -13.97 -50.36
C SER A 131 1.60 -13.02 -51.38
N ASN A 132 1.95 -11.79 -50.99
CA ASN A 132 2.69 -10.86 -51.82
C ASN A 132 4.19 -11.07 -51.67
N TYR A 133 4.92 -11.07 -52.80
CA TYR A 133 6.38 -11.16 -52.79
C TYR A 133 6.99 -9.98 -52.03
N THR A 134 7.64 -10.29 -50.92
CA THR A 134 8.32 -9.32 -50.06
C THR A 134 9.82 -9.57 -50.12
N GLN A 135 10.63 -8.51 -50.21
CA GLN A 135 12.08 -8.63 -50.16
C GLN A 135 12.55 -8.97 -48.74
N MET A 136 13.31 -10.04 -48.64
CA MET A 136 13.90 -10.59 -47.42
C MET A 136 15.43 -10.45 -47.50
N HIS A 137 16.08 -10.38 -46.34
CA HIS A 137 17.53 -10.29 -46.23
C HIS A 137 18.03 -11.27 -45.16
N SER A 138 19.15 -11.92 -45.44
CA SER A 138 19.88 -12.70 -44.43
C SER A 138 20.76 -11.81 -43.55
N LEU A 139 21.23 -12.36 -42.43
CA LEU A 139 22.38 -11.81 -41.73
C LEU A 139 23.63 -11.95 -42.63
N PRO A 140 24.59 -11.01 -42.54
CA PRO A 140 25.87 -11.14 -43.21
C PRO A 140 26.69 -12.34 -42.70
N VAL A 141 27.50 -12.92 -43.59
CA VAL A 141 28.48 -13.97 -43.31
C VAL A 141 29.80 -13.61 -43.98
N TYR A 142 30.93 -13.99 -43.40
CA TYR A 142 32.23 -13.81 -44.06
C TYR A 142 32.50 -14.96 -45.03
N LEU A 143 32.82 -14.66 -46.29
CA LEU A 143 33.11 -15.65 -47.33
C LEU A 143 34.49 -15.39 -47.96
N ASN A 144 35.16 -16.47 -48.31
CA ASN A 144 36.41 -16.45 -49.07
C ASN A 144 36.11 -16.47 -50.58
N PRO A 145 37.06 -16.12 -51.46
CA PRO A 145 36.90 -16.36 -52.88
C PRO A 145 36.72 -17.86 -53.18
N GLY A 146 35.79 -18.21 -54.05
CA GLY A 146 35.51 -19.60 -54.44
C GLY A 146 34.03 -19.95 -54.47
N TRP A 147 33.75 -21.24 -54.68
CA TRP A 147 32.39 -21.77 -54.70
C TRP A 147 31.87 -22.05 -53.29
N HIS A 148 30.68 -21.57 -53.00
CA HIS A 148 29.96 -21.78 -51.74
C HIS A 148 28.57 -22.36 -52.02
N SER A 149 28.17 -23.38 -51.26
CA SER A 149 26.81 -23.91 -51.36
C SER A 149 25.81 -22.95 -50.72
N PHE A 150 24.66 -22.71 -51.32
CA PHE A 150 23.50 -22.09 -50.66
C PHE A 150 22.34 -23.08 -50.61
N LYS A 151 21.49 -22.99 -49.59
CA LYS A 151 20.30 -23.83 -49.45
C LYS A 151 19.12 -23.04 -48.92
N PHE A 152 17.98 -23.20 -49.58
CA PHE A 152 16.68 -22.73 -49.10
C PHE A 152 15.85 -23.93 -48.65
N THR A 153 15.28 -23.84 -47.44
CA THR A 153 14.42 -24.90 -46.88
C THR A 153 13.13 -24.29 -46.38
N GLY A 154 11.99 -24.88 -46.76
CA GLY A 154 10.68 -24.53 -46.22
C GLY A 154 10.53 -25.04 -44.79
N VAL A 155 10.10 -24.15 -43.89
CA VAL A 155 9.86 -24.46 -42.47
C VAL A 155 8.39 -24.20 -42.15
N ASN A 156 7.64 -25.28 -41.91
CA ASN A 156 6.25 -25.19 -41.50
C ASN A 156 6.15 -24.59 -40.08
N LEU A 157 5.36 -23.54 -39.93
CA LEU A 157 5.10 -22.89 -38.64
C LEU A 157 3.92 -23.52 -37.89
N ILE A 158 3.05 -24.18 -38.65
CA ILE A 158 1.88 -24.92 -38.18
C ILE A 158 1.75 -26.21 -39.00
N ALA A 159 1.06 -27.21 -38.45
CA ALA A 159 0.79 -28.46 -39.16
C ALA A 159 -0.13 -28.23 -40.37
N GLY A 160 0.11 -28.95 -41.47
CA GLY A 160 -0.68 -28.88 -42.70
C GLY A 160 0.14 -28.57 -43.95
N ASP A 161 -0.53 -28.58 -45.10
CA ASP A 161 0.07 -28.31 -46.40
C ASP A 161 0.33 -26.80 -46.59
N HIS A 162 1.57 -26.40 -46.30
CA HIS A 162 2.03 -25.02 -46.48
C HIS A 162 3.14 -24.95 -47.52
N THR A 163 3.05 -23.97 -48.39
CA THR A 163 3.97 -23.71 -49.50
C THR A 163 4.48 -22.28 -49.43
N ALA A 164 5.81 -22.15 -49.49
CA ALA A 164 6.52 -20.89 -49.67
C ALA A 164 7.01 -20.78 -51.11
N PHE A 165 7.03 -19.57 -51.62
CA PHE A 165 7.60 -19.19 -52.89
C PHE A 165 8.85 -18.35 -52.67
N VAL A 166 9.91 -18.62 -53.41
CA VAL A 166 11.17 -17.85 -53.34
C VAL A 166 11.62 -17.52 -54.77
N ASP A 167 11.97 -16.27 -54.99
CA ASP A 167 12.49 -15.78 -56.27
C ASP A 167 13.45 -14.61 -56.04
N ASP A 168 14.03 -14.06 -57.10
CA ASP A 168 14.89 -12.85 -57.06
C ASP A 168 16.06 -12.99 -56.08
N ILE A 169 16.72 -14.15 -56.13
CA ILE A 169 17.83 -14.48 -55.25
C ILE A 169 19.09 -13.76 -55.74
N ARG A 170 19.68 -12.97 -54.85
CA ARG A 170 20.81 -12.10 -55.11
C ARG A 170 21.83 -12.20 -53.98
N LEU A 171 23.11 -12.33 -54.33
CA LEU A 171 24.20 -12.22 -53.35
C LEU A 171 24.75 -10.79 -53.35
N GLN A 172 24.68 -10.12 -52.21
CA GLN A 172 25.14 -8.75 -52.04
C GLN A 172 26.37 -8.71 -51.12
N ARG A 173 27.45 -8.07 -51.56
CA ARG A 173 28.58 -7.73 -50.70
C ARG A 173 28.19 -6.57 -49.78
N VAL A 174 28.48 -6.70 -48.49
CA VAL A 174 28.20 -5.71 -47.44
C VAL A 174 29.50 -5.02 -47.06
N HIS A 175 29.47 -3.73 -46.76
CA HIS A 175 30.66 -2.97 -46.39
C HIS A 175 31.22 -3.47 -45.05
N ASP A 176 32.55 -3.65 -44.96
CA ASP A 176 33.26 -3.94 -43.71
C ASP A 176 33.58 -2.61 -43.01
N TRP A 177 33.22 -2.46 -41.73
CA TRP A 177 33.54 -1.26 -40.96
C TRP A 177 35.03 -0.89 -40.99
N ARG A 178 35.92 -1.88 -41.11
CA ARG A 178 37.38 -1.69 -41.11
C ARG A 178 37.94 -1.31 -42.48
N ASP A 179 37.13 -1.33 -43.54
CA ASP A 179 37.57 -0.91 -44.86
C ASP A 179 37.62 0.62 -44.94
N ALA A 180 38.82 1.19 -44.97
CA ALA A 180 39.03 2.62 -45.11
C ALA A 180 38.33 3.20 -46.36
N ASN A 181 38.20 2.44 -47.44
CA ASN A 181 37.57 2.88 -48.69
C ASN A 181 36.04 2.95 -48.61
N ALA A 182 35.43 2.22 -47.66
CA ALA A 182 33.99 2.29 -47.43
C ALA A 182 33.57 3.65 -46.86
N TRP A 183 34.51 4.41 -46.27
CA TRP A 183 34.24 5.68 -45.61
C TRP A 183 34.71 6.87 -46.45
N SER A 184 33.98 7.98 -46.39
CA SER A 184 34.46 9.32 -46.69
C SER A 184 34.82 9.96 -45.35
N PRO A 185 36.10 10.30 -45.08
CA PRO A 185 37.14 10.75 -46.01
C PRO A 185 38.25 9.73 -46.36
N ARG A 186 37.92 8.47 -46.63
CA ARG A 186 38.87 7.37 -46.95
C ARG A 186 39.78 6.93 -45.80
N ARG A 187 39.24 6.91 -44.59
CA ARG A 187 39.88 6.31 -43.40
C ARG A 187 38.81 5.69 -42.52
N VAL A 188 39.20 4.70 -41.71
CA VAL A 188 38.30 4.12 -40.70
C VAL A 188 37.91 5.21 -39.68
N PRO A 189 36.62 5.31 -39.31
CA PRO A 189 36.15 6.24 -38.29
C PRO A 189 36.82 6.00 -36.93
N ASN A 190 37.14 7.08 -36.23
CA ASN A 190 37.74 7.08 -34.90
C ASN A 190 36.86 7.82 -33.88
N ALA A 191 37.34 7.95 -32.64
CA ALA A 191 36.57 8.49 -31.51
C ALA A 191 36.01 9.91 -31.72
N ASN A 192 36.56 10.70 -32.64
CA ASN A 192 36.11 12.07 -32.93
C ASN A 192 35.03 12.12 -34.03
N ASP A 193 34.82 11.03 -34.76
CA ASP A 193 33.94 11.00 -35.92
C ASP A 193 32.47 10.78 -35.54
N ALA A 194 31.59 11.62 -36.07
CA ALA A 194 30.16 11.36 -36.14
C ALA A 194 29.88 10.55 -37.42
N VAL A 195 29.48 9.30 -37.26
CA VAL A 195 29.28 8.33 -38.34
C VAL A 195 27.86 8.38 -38.87
N THR A 196 27.69 8.40 -40.20
CA THR A 196 26.39 8.14 -40.86
C THR A 196 26.46 6.93 -41.78
N ILE A 197 25.57 5.96 -41.56
CA ILE A 197 25.29 4.86 -42.48
C ILE A 197 24.13 5.30 -43.36
N SER A 198 24.44 5.65 -44.61
CA SER A 198 23.50 6.23 -45.56
C SER A 198 22.40 5.26 -45.99
N ALA A 199 21.23 5.78 -46.34
CA ALA A 199 20.14 4.96 -46.88
C ALA A 199 20.61 4.17 -48.12
N GLY A 200 20.12 2.94 -48.27
CA GLY A 200 20.52 2.03 -49.36
C GLY A 200 21.86 1.31 -49.17
N THR A 201 22.59 1.60 -48.10
CA THR A 201 23.86 0.92 -47.78
C THR A 201 23.71 -0.03 -46.59
N ALA A 202 24.64 -0.98 -46.46
CA ALA A 202 24.72 -1.86 -45.30
C ALA A 202 26.18 -2.03 -44.85
N VAL A 203 26.41 -1.99 -43.53
CA VAL A 203 27.74 -2.11 -42.90
C VAL A 203 27.73 -3.22 -41.86
N VAL A 204 28.79 -4.02 -41.85
CA VAL A 204 29.10 -4.98 -40.79
C VAL A 204 30.07 -4.35 -39.79
N PRO A 205 29.68 -4.17 -38.50
CA PRO A 205 30.62 -3.78 -37.46
C PRO A 205 31.51 -4.98 -37.10
N VAL A 206 32.82 -4.76 -36.97
CA VAL A 206 33.78 -5.83 -36.69
C VAL A 206 34.85 -5.37 -35.70
N GLY A 207 35.10 -6.18 -34.68
CA GLY A 207 36.14 -5.96 -33.68
C GLY A 207 35.80 -4.82 -32.71
N ASN A 208 36.83 -4.21 -32.13
CA ASN A 208 36.69 -3.14 -31.15
C ASN A 208 36.90 -1.79 -31.82
N PHE A 209 35.95 -0.88 -31.70
CA PHE A 209 36.11 0.49 -32.20
C PHE A 209 35.33 1.50 -31.37
N GLN A 210 35.79 2.75 -31.44
CA GLN A 210 35.17 3.89 -30.77
C GLN A 210 34.90 5.00 -31.78
N VAL A 211 33.70 5.57 -31.73
CA VAL A 211 33.27 6.72 -32.54
C VAL A 211 32.39 7.66 -31.74
N LYS A 212 32.33 8.95 -32.12
CA LYS A 212 31.58 9.95 -31.35
C LYS A 212 30.08 9.64 -31.34
N SER A 213 29.49 9.33 -32.49
CA SER A 213 28.08 8.92 -32.61
C SER A 213 27.84 8.12 -33.88
N ILE A 214 26.74 7.37 -33.95
CA ILE A 214 26.33 6.60 -35.13
C ILE A 214 24.89 6.99 -35.50
N THR A 215 24.67 7.43 -36.74
CA THR A 215 23.33 7.59 -37.33
C THR A 215 23.14 6.51 -38.39
N VAL A 216 22.09 5.71 -38.25
CA VAL A 216 21.73 4.60 -39.13
C VAL A 216 20.50 4.97 -39.93
N ASN A 217 20.70 5.32 -41.20
CA ASN A 217 19.64 5.52 -42.20
C ASN A 217 19.54 4.33 -43.17
N GLY A 218 20.63 3.56 -43.30
CA GLY A 218 20.70 2.27 -43.99
C GLY A 218 20.67 1.10 -42.99
N HIS A 219 21.56 0.12 -43.17
CA HIS A 219 21.60 -1.09 -42.36
C HIS A 219 22.92 -1.22 -41.58
N LEU A 220 22.85 -1.34 -40.25
CA LEU A 220 23.96 -1.77 -39.39
C LEU A 220 23.69 -3.22 -38.95
N GLN A 221 24.38 -4.19 -39.52
CA GLN A 221 24.07 -5.61 -39.35
C GLN A 221 25.26 -6.39 -38.81
N ALA A 222 25.07 -7.08 -37.69
CA ALA A 222 26.10 -7.98 -37.19
C ALA A 222 26.22 -9.22 -38.10
N SER A 223 27.45 -9.64 -38.36
CA SER A 223 27.70 -10.89 -39.09
C SER A 223 27.63 -12.09 -38.13
N ILE A 224 27.17 -13.23 -38.64
CA ILE A 224 27.22 -14.50 -37.92
C ILE A 224 28.65 -15.06 -37.78
N SER A 225 29.63 -14.44 -38.45
CA SER A 225 31.04 -14.86 -38.47
C SER A 225 31.96 -13.95 -37.67
N SER A 226 31.45 -12.89 -37.04
CA SER A 226 32.28 -11.92 -36.32
C SER A 226 31.58 -11.34 -35.09
N HIS A 227 32.39 -10.77 -34.18
CA HIS A 227 31.91 -9.99 -33.05
C HIS A 227 32.16 -8.50 -33.26
N ALA A 228 31.48 -7.66 -32.47
CA ALA A 228 31.74 -6.23 -32.38
C ALA A 228 31.61 -5.72 -30.95
N ASN A 229 32.56 -4.87 -30.53
CA ASN A 229 32.47 -4.08 -29.31
C ASN A 229 32.52 -2.60 -29.68
N ILE A 230 31.41 -1.91 -29.50
CA ILE A 230 31.16 -0.55 -29.98
C ILE A 230 31.17 0.39 -28.78
N THR A 231 32.04 1.39 -28.78
CA THR A 231 31.99 2.49 -27.80
C THR A 231 31.55 3.78 -28.51
N THR A 232 30.45 4.38 -28.07
CA THR A 232 29.93 5.60 -28.72
C THR A 232 29.02 6.43 -27.82
N ASN A 233 28.86 7.73 -28.09
CA ASN A 233 27.94 8.55 -27.29
C ASN A 233 26.47 8.24 -27.59
N SER A 234 26.14 7.89 -28.84
CA SER A 234 24.76 7.59 -29.22
C SER A 234 24.67 6.81 -30.52
N ILE A 235 23.58 6.04 -30.65
CA ILE A 235 23.15 5.39 -31.88
C ILE A 235 21.73 5.88 -32.20
N MET A 236 21.52 6.46 -33.37
CA MET A 236 20.19 6.88 -33.84
C MET A 236 19.81 6.06 -35.07
N ILE A 237 18.72 5.30 -35.00
CA ILE A 237 18.18 4.50 -36.11
C ILE A 237 16.93 5.22 -36.63
N MET A 238 17.02 5.81 -37.82
CA MET A 238 15.95 6.65 -38.33
C MET A 238 15.69 6.52 -39.83
N GLY A 239 14.42 6.41 -40.19
CA GLY A 239 13.95 6.26 -41.57
C GLY A 239 13.29 4.91 -41.85
N GLY A 240 12.35 4.85 -42.80
CA GLY A 240 11.54 3.66 -43.06
C GLY A 240 12.31 2.42 -43.54
N ASN A 241 13.53 2.61 -44.05
CA ASN A 241 14.44 1.53 -44.45
C ASN A 241 15.63 1.37 -43.50
N ALA A 242 15.66 2.11 -42.38
CA ALA A 242 16.76 2.05 -41.44
C ALA A 242 16.62 0.83 -40.53
N ARG A 243 17.70 0.07 -40.40
CA ARG A 243 17.72 -1.13 -39.56
C ARG A 243 19.05 -1.28 -38.83
N MET A 244 18.97 -1.52 -37.52
CA MET A 244 20.07 -2.11 -36.76
C MET A 244 19.66 -3.52 -36.39
N GLU A 245 20.43 -4.53 -36.81
CA GLU A 245 20.05 -5.94 -36.67
C GLU A 245 21.24 -6.78 -36.23
N PHE A 246 21.25 -7.10 -34.93
CA PHE A 246 22.24 -7.94 -34.28
C PHE A 246 21.55 -9.25 -33.89
N GLY A 247 21.55 -10.20 -34.82
CA GLY A 247 20.77 -11.44 -34.70
C GLY A 247 19.31 -11.28 -35.11
N GLN A 248 18.71 -12.40 -35.51
CA GLN A 248 17.27 -12.55 -35.83
C GLN A 248 16.63 -13.54 -34.84
N GLU A 249 15.31 -13.48 -34.68
CA GLU A 249 14.54 -14.32 -33.72
C GLU A 249 14.91 -15.81 -33.78
N ARG A 250 15.14 -16.34 -34.99
CA ARG A 250 15.47 -17.76 -35.23
C ARG A 250 16.92 -18.00 -35.61
N VAL A 251 17.71 -16.93 -35.72
CA VAL A 251 19.16 -16.95 -35.99
C VAL A 251 19.82 -15.96 -35.05
N PRO A 252 19.92 -16.30 -33.75
CA PRO A 252 20.50 -15.41 -32.76
C PRO A 252 21.97 -15.14 -33.06
N GLN A 253 22.50 -14.03 -32.55
CA GLN A 253 23.91 -13.71 -32.74
C GLN A 253 24.79 -14.70 -31.95
N PRO A 254 25.63 -15.51 -32.63
CA PRO A 254 26.38 -16.57 -31.96
C PRO A 254 27.59 -16.03 -31.17
N HIS A 255 28.06 -14.82 -31.47
CA HIS A 255 29.21 -14.21 -30.83
C HIS A 255 28.82 -13.22 -29.73
N LYS A 256 29.66 -13.13 -28.69
CA LYS A 256 29.52 -12.11 -27.66
C LYS A 256 29.79 -10.72 -28.25
N MET A 257 28.94 -9.75 -27.96
CA MET A 257 29.05 -8.37 -28.45
C MET A 257 28.68 -7.38 -27.35
N SER A 258 29.25 -6.17 -27.43
CA SER A 258 28.91 -5.10 -26.51
C SER A 258 28.73 -3.74 -27.18
N ILE A 259 27.83 -2.94 -26.61
CA ILE A 259 27.66 -1.52 -26.94
C ILE A 259 27.82 -0.74 -25.64
N THR A 260 28.87 0.07 -25.56
CA THR A 260 29.15 0.95 -24.42
C THR A 260 28.83 2.39 -24.80
N LEU A 261 27.80 2.93 -24.16
CA LEU A 261 27.36 4.31 -24.34
C LEU A 261 28.18 5.22 -23.41
N ASN A 262 29.01 6.10 -23.98
CA ASN A 262 30.02 6.87 -23.24
C ASN A 262 29.93 8.40 -23.38
N ALA A 263 28.74 8.94 -23.63
CA ALA A 263 28.55 10.40 -23.63
C ALA A 263 28.92 10.98 -22.25
N PRO A 264 29.55 12.16 -22.17
CA PRO A 264 29.85 12.79 -20.88
C PRO A 264 28.59 13.35 -20.23
N TYR A 265 28.52 13.31 -18.90
CA TYR A 265 27.39 13.87 -18.12
C TYR A 265 27.17 15.38 -18.37
N SER A 266 28.23 16.13 -18.68
CA SER A 266 28.14 17.54 -19.06
C SER A 266 27.28 17.76 -20.32
N ALA A 267 27.18 16.76 -21.19
CA ALA A 267 26.40 16.79 -22.43
C ALA A 267 25.02 16.11 -22.31
N ARG A 268 24.52 15.85 -21.09
CA ARG A 268 23.24 15.13 -20.85
C ARG A 268 22.01 15.74 -21.54
N ASN A 269 22.03 17.05 -21.74
CA ASN A 269 20.94 17.80 -22.39
C ASN A 269 21.26 18.19 -23.85
N ALA A 270 22.24 17.54 -24.49
CA ALA A 270 22.68 17.92 -25.85
C ALA A 270 21.58 17.75 -26.92
N ASN A 271 20.62 16.83 -26.73
CA ASN A 271 19.39 16.76 -27.52
C ASN A 271 18.20 17.12 -26.63
N PRO A 272 17.37 18.12 -26.97
CA PRO A 272 16.26 18.54 -26.13
C PRO A 272 15.18 17.47 -25.96
N ASN A 273 14.99 16.58 -26.94
CA ASN A 273 13.95 15.56 -26.89
C ASN A 273 14.47 14.29 -26.18
N MET A 274 15.58 13.75 -26.67
CA MET A 274 16.08 12.43 -26.23
C MET A 274 17.26 12.49 -25.27
N GLY A 275 17.86 13.67 -25.01
CA GLY A 275 19.07 13.76 -24.20
C GLY A 275 20.29 13.21 -24.93
N ASN A 276 21.18 12.54 -24.22
CA ASN A 276 22.37 11.93 -24.82
C ASN A 276 22.62 10.55 -24.17
N ASN A 277 23.68 9.84 -24.57
CA ASN A 277 23.99 8.51 -24.07
C ASN A 277 22.91 7.47 -24.39
N PHE A 278 22.51 7.36 -25.66
CA PHE A 278 21.30 6.62 -26.03
C PHE A 278 21.43 5.70 -27.25
N ILE A 279 20.51 4.73 -27.32
CA ILE A 279 20.06 4.12 -28.58
C ILE A 279 18.63 4.59 -28.85
N GLY A 280 18.43 5.27 -29.98
CA GLY A 280 17.16 5.87 -30.39
C GLY A 280 16.64 5.21 -31.65
N VAL A 281 15.33 4.95 -31.70
CA VAL A 281 14.67 4.38 -32.89
C VAL A 281 13.48 5.23 -33.25
N MET A 282 13.42 5.77 -34.48
CA MET A 282 12.31 6.64 -34.88
C MET A 282 12.05 6.64 -36.38
N GLY A 283 10.93 7.22 -36.81
CA GLY A 283 10.68 7.51 -38.23
C GLY A 283 10.61 6.26 -39.13
N GLY A 284 10.10 5.15 -38.60
CA GLY A 284 10.04 3.87 -39.31
C GLY A 284 11.25 2.96 -39.12
N GLY A 285 12.28 3.40 -38.38
CA GLY A 285 13.47 2.61 -38.09
C GLY A 285 13.17 1.36 -37.27
N ILE A 286 14.00 0.32 -37.44
CA ILE A 286 13.82 -0.97 -36.78
C ILE A 286 15.09 -1.39 -36.03
N LEU A 287 14.92 -1.77 -34.76
CA LEU A 287 15.95 -2.38 -33.92
C LEU A 287 15.64 -3.87 -33.70
N HIS A 288 16.54 -4.73 -34.14
CA HIS A 288 16.53 -6.17 -33.85
C HIS A 288 17.76 -6.53 -33.04
N LEU A 289 17.56 -7.08 -31.84
CA LEU A 289 18.63 -7.61 -31.00
C LEU A 289 18.20 -8.99 -30.51
N HIS A 290 18.90 -10.03 -30.94
CA HIS A 290 18.61 -11.41 -30.54
C HIS A 290 19.91 -12.09 -30.14
N GLY A 291 20.12 -12.22 -28.83
CA GLY A 291 21.26 -12.94 -28.26
C GLY A 291 21.08 -14.45 -28.28
N VAL A 292 22.11 -15.18 -27.86
CA VAL A 292 22.05 -16.63 -27.71
C VAL A 292 21.01 -16.97 -26.65
N GLN A 293 20.01 -17.76 -27.03
CA GLN A 293 18.92 -18.17 -26.16
C GLN A 293 19.44 -18.90 -24.92
N LYS A 294 19.10 -18.36 -23.75
CA LYS A 294 19.35 -18.99 -22.45
C LYS A 294 18.10 -18.93 -21.60
N LYS A 295 17.98 -19.84 -20.63
CA LYS A 295 16.95 -19.73 -19.61
C LYS A 295 17.20 -18.46 -18.80
N SER A 296 16.22 -17.54 -18.76
CA SER A 296 16.36 -16.26 -18.04
C SER A 296 16.45 -16.45 -16.54
N TRP A 297 15.59 -17.29 -15.96
CA TRP A 297 15.61 -17.59 -14.53
C TRP A 297 14.95 -18.94 -14.22
N THR A 298 15.22 -19.46 -13.02
CA THR A 298 14.58 -20.63 -12.43
C THR A 298 14.55 -20.46 -10.90
N LYS A 299 14.25 -21.49 -10.11
CA LYS A 299 14.27 -21.44 -8.65
C LYS A 299 15.35 -22.34 -8.06
N VAL A 300 15.74 -22.06 -6.81
CA VAL A 300 16.58 -22.93 -5.98
C VAL A 300 15.79 -24.18 -5.61
N GLN A 301 16.33 -25.38 -5.88
CA GLN A 301 15.83 -26.65 -5.37
C GLN A 301 16.40 -26.92 -3.97
N ASP A 302 17.74 -26.95 -3.87
CA ASP A 302 18.49 -27.20 -2.64
C ASP A 302 19.60 -26.16 -2.49
N ASP A 303 19.78 -25.63 -1.28
CA ASP A 303 20.93 -24.84 -0.86
C ASP A 303 21.91 -25.81 -0.20
N LEU A 304 22.96 -26.21 -0.94
CA LEU A 304 23.91 -27.25 -0.54
C LEU A 304 25.10 -26.64 0.24
N GLY A 305 24.80 -25.61 1.04
CA GLY A 305 25.78 -24.77 1.73
C GLY A 305 26.11 -23.50 0.95
N ASN A 306 26.98 -22.66 1.50
CA ASN A 306 27.20 -21.31 0.98
C ASN A 306 27.89 -21.25 -0.40
N ALA A 307 28.56 -22.31 -0.87
CA ALA A 307 29.26 -22.30 -2.16
C ALA A 307 28.44 -22.85 -3.35
N HIS A 308 27.33 -23.54 -3.08
CA HIS A 308 26.60 -24.30 -4.09
C HIS A 308 25.08 -24.17 -3.97
N ILE A 309 24.41 -24.05 -5.11
CA ILE A 309 22.96 -24.23 -5.19
C ILE A 309 22.61 -25.24 -6.27
N ARG A 310 21.61 -26.07 -5.99
CA ARG A 310 20.95 -26.90 -6.99
C ARG A 310 19.70 -26.19 -7.48
N LEU A 311 19.50 -26.13 -8.79
CA LEU A 311 18.37 -25.51 -9.46
C LEU A 311 17.24 -26.51 -9.70
N THR A 312 16.00 -26.01 -9.75
CA THR A 312 14.82 -26.84 -10.04
C THR A 312 14.80 -27.37 -11.47
N GLU A 313 15.45 -26.67 -12.38
CA GLU A 313 15.48 -27.01 -13.81
C GLU A 313 16.91 -26.90 -14.34
N ALA A 314 17.24 -27.71 -15.35
CA ALA A 314 18.52 -27.61 -16.03
C ALA A 314 18.62 -26.28 -16.81
N THR A 315 19.82 -25.73 -16.87
CA THR A 315 20.13 -24.50 -17.60
C THR A 315 21.32 -24.72 -18.55
N SER A 316 21.42 -23.87 -19.58
CA SER A 316 22.59 -23.75 -20.46
C SER A 316 23.58 -22.69 -19.96
N TRP A 317 23.50 -22.32 -18.67
CA TRP A 317 24.45 -21.39 -18.06
C TRP A 317 25.83 -22.04 -17.97
N GLN A 318 26.88 -21.21 -17.89
CA GLN A 318 28.26 -21.67 -17.93
C GLN A 318 29.14 -20.90 -16.93
N ALA A 319 30.34 -21.40 -16.69
CA ALA A 319 31.35 -20.68 -15.90
C ALA A 319 31.59 -19.26 -16.46
N GLY A 320 31.65 -18.28 -15.57
CA GLY A 320 31.79 -16.86 -15.88
C GLY A 320 30.46 -16.10 -16.08
N ASP A 321 29.32 -16.79 -16.25
CA ASP A 321 28.02 -16.11 -16.27
C ASP A 321 27.71 -15.53 -14.87
N GLN A 322 27.10 -14.33 -14.84
CA GLN A 322 26.65 -13.71 -13.61
C GLN A 322 25.17 -14.01 -13.36
N ILE A 323 24.84 -14.33 -12.11
CA ILE A 323 23.47 -14.59 -11.64
C ILE A 323 23.14 -13.75 -10.41
N VAL A 324 21.86 -13.70 -10.06
CA VAL A 324 21.37 -13.20 -8.78
C VAL A 324 20.46 -14.24 -8.15
N VAL A 325 20.63 -14.48 -6.85
CA VAL A 325 19.68 -15.24 -6.02
C VAL A 325 18.81 -14.25 -5.23
N THR A 326 17.49 -14.40 -5.29
CA THR A 326 16.55 -13.49 -4.60
C THR A 326 16.49 -13.72 -3.09
N SER A 327 16.03 -12.73 -2.32
CA SER A 327 15.82 -12.93 -0.88
C SER A 327 14.67 -13.89 -0.60
N LYS A 328 14.79 -14.71 0.45
CA LYS A 328 13.66 -15.49 0.98
C LYS A 328 12.97 -14.85 2.19
N THR A 329 13.56 -13.83 2.79
CA THR A 329 13.09 -13.28 4.07
C THR A 329 12.40 -11.93 3.88
N ASN A 330 11.94 -11.32 4.96
CA ASN A 330 11.42 -9.95 4.92
C ASN A 330 12.46 -8.87 4.58
N ASN A 331 13.76 -9.21 4.55
CA ASN A 331 14.81 -8.27 4.19
C ASN A 331 15.14 -8.40 2.69
N TRP A 332 14.66 -7.44 1.89
CA TRP A 332 14.94 -7.38 0.45
C TRP A 332 16.43 -7.23 0.12
N ASN A 333 17.25 -6.68 1.03
CA ASN A 333 18.70 -6.51 0.82
C ASN A 333 19.50 -7.81 0.91
N GLN A 334 18.85 -8.95 1.12
CA GLN A 334 19.51 -10.26 1.12
C GLN A 334 19.59 -10.91 -0.27
N ALA A 335 19.15 -10.23 -1.34
CA ALA A 335 19.45 -10.68 -2.69
C ALA A 335 20.96 -10.58 -2.97
N GLU A 336 21.53 -11.57 -3.66
CA GLU A 336 22.98 -11.68 -3.84
C GLU A 336 23.38 -11.99 -5.28
N LYS A 337 24.21 -11.11 -5.86
CA LYS A 337 24.85 -11.33 -7.16
C LYS A 337 26.06 -12.26 -7.01
N ARG A 338 26.19 -13.26 -7.87
CA ARG A 338 27.35 -14.19 -7.93
C ARG A 338 27.81 -14.45 -9.35
N THR A 339 29.07 -14.85 -9.48
CA THR A 339 29.63 -15.38 -10.73
C THR A 339 29.72 -16.90 -10.61
N ILE A 340 29.24 -17.60 -11.63
CA ILE A 340 29.33 -19.06 -11.70
C ILE A 340 30.79 -19.44 -11.95
N GLU A 341 31.35 -20.31 -11.11
CA GLU A 341 32.67 -20.89 -11.29
C GLU A 341 32.61 -22.20 -12.10
N ALA A 342 31.62 -23.05 -11.82
CA ALA A 342 31.41 -24.31 -12.52
C ALA A 342 29.93 -24.71 -12.52
N VAL A 343 29.55 -25.53 -13.50
CA VAL A 343 28.21 -26.09 -13.66
C VAL A 343 28.31 -27.61 -13.71
N GLY A 344 27.45 -28.30 -12.94
CA GLY A 344 27.37 -29.76 -12.86
C GLY A 344 25.93 -30.27 -13.01
N GLU A 345 25.75 -31.59 -12.85
CA GLU A 345 24.44 -32.27 -12.89
C GLU A 345 23.59 -31.92 -14.13
N GLY A 346 24.23 -31.85 -15.31
CA GLY A 346 23.54 -31.52 -16.56
C GLY A 346 22.93 -30.12 -16.59
N GLY A 347 23.52 -29.15 -15.87
CA GLY A 347 23.05 -27.76 -15.85
C GLY A 347 22.25 -27.35 -14.62
N LYS A 348 22.18 -28.21 -13.59
CA LYS A 348 21.40 -27.97 -12.36
C LYS A 348 22.23 -27.57 -11.16
N LEU A 349 23.48 -27.99 -11.05
CA LEU A 349 24.32 -27.67 -9.90
C LEU A 349 25.23 -26.49 -10.25
N LEU A 350 25.13 -25.40 -9.51
CA LEU A 350 26.01 -24.24 -9.67
C LEU A 350 27.00 -24.18 -8.50
N ARG A 351 28.25 -23.90 -8.82
CA ARG A 351 29.31 -23.55 -7.86
C ARG A 351 29.73 -22.10 -8.10
N PHE A 352 29.95 -21.32 -7.05
CA PHE A 352 30.25 -19.89 -7.17
C PHE A 352 31.69 -19.54 -6.85
N THR A 353 32.22 -18.51 -7.52
CA THR A 353 33.56 -17.96 -7.24
C THR A 353 33.65 -17.32 -5.86
N GLN A 354 32.52 -16.87 -5.30
CA GLN A 354 32.39 -16.39 -3.93
C GLN A 354 31.20 -17.07 -3.25
N ASN A 355 31.38 -17.46 -1.99
CA ASN A 355 30.29 -18.02 -1.18
C ASN A 355 29.13 -17.02 -1.02
N LEU A 356 27.91 -17.53 -0.98
CA LEU A 356 26.69 -16.82 -0.54
C LEU A 356 26.82 -16.39 0.92
N SER A 357 26.33 -15.19 1.24
CA SER A 357 26.37 -14.65 2.61
C SER A 357 25.12 -15.05 3.38
N TYR A 358 24.03 -15.32 2.68
CA TYR A 358 22.74 -15.68 3.26
C TYR A 358 22.32 -17.09 2.85
N ASN A 359 21.51 -17.70 3.70
CA ASN A 359 20.83 -18.95 3.41
C ASN A 359 19.63 -18.67 2.49
N HIS A 360 19.58 -19.38 1.36
CA HIS A 360 18.54 -19.29 0.33
C HIS A 360 17.70 -20.56 0.20
N GLN A 361 17.79 -21.47 1.18
CA GLN A 361 16.95 -22.66 1.26
C GLN A 361 15.47 -22.27 1.44
N GLY A 362 14.67 -22.51 0.40
CA GLY A 362 13.22 -22.50 0.46
C GLY A 362 12.62 -23.90 0.32
N ALA A 363 11.30 -23.98 0.19
CA ALA A 363 10.59 -25.23 -0.08
C ALA A 363 9.24 -24.97 -0.74
N VAL A 364 8.72 -25.99 -1.43
CA VAL A 364 7.29 -26.03 -1.78
C VAL A 364 6.52 -26.53 -0.58
N ARG A 365 5.52 -25.76 -0.14
CA ARG A 365 4.64 -26.13 0.99
C ARG A 365 3.24 -26.42 0.47
N ASN A 366 2.78 -27.64 0.74
CA ASN A 366 1.45 -28.10 0.38
C ASN A 366 0.50 -27.95 1.56
N TYR A 367 -0.69 -27.41 1.29
CA TYR A 367 -1.76 -27.24 2.27
C TYR A 367 -3.05 -27.79 1.69
N SER A 368 -3.87 -28.39 2.53
CA SER A 368 -5.14 -28.98 2.13
C SER A 368 -6.25 -28.55 3.08
N ARG A 369 -7.42 -28.22 2.52
CA ARG A 369 -8.65 -27.98 3.27
C ARG A 369 -9.52 -29.23 3.17
N PRO A 370 -9.86 -29.88 4.29
CA PRO A 370 -10.59 -31.16 4.27
C PRO A 370 -12.12 -31.03 4.07
N SER A 371 -12.73 -29.85 4.27
CA SER A 371 -14.19 -29.67 4.22
C SER A 371 -14.70 -28.74 3.11
N HIS A 372 -16.01 -28.81 2.83
CA HIS A 372 -16.85 -28.01 1.90
C HIS A 372 -16.54 -28.11 0.40
N ALA A 373 -15.30 -28.42 0.05
CA ALA A 373 -14.81 -28.99 -1.21
C ALA A 373 -13.30 -29.16 -0.99
N VAL A 374 -12.77 -30.38 -1.13
CA VAL A 374 -11.34 -30.63 -0.93
C VAL A 374 -10.56 -29.71 -1.86
N LYS A 375 -9.69 -28.89 -1.27
CA LYS A 375 -8.87 -27.95 -2.02
C LYS A 375 -7.44 -28.04 -1.55
N ASN A 376 -6.53 -28.13 -2.51
CA ASN A 376 -5.10 -28.19 -2.29
C ASN A 376 -4.46 -26.90 -2.81
N TRP A 377 -3.50 -26.39 -2.04
CA TRP A 377 -2.65 -25.27 -2.40
C TRP A 377 -1.20 -25.71 -2.34
N SER A 378 -0.41 -25.27 -3.31
CA SER A 378 1.04 -25.51 -3.38
C SER A 378 1.73 -24.15 -3.42
N ALA A 379 2.26 -23.72 -2.27
CA ALA A 379 3.01 -22.48 -2.16
C ALA A 379 4.50 -22.75 -2.44
N ASP A 380 4.99 -22.28 -3.59
CA ASP A 380 6.41 -22.36 -3.92
C ASP A 380 7.17 -21.18 -3.31
N LEU A 381 7.80 -21.41 -2.16
CA LEU A 381 8.52 -20.40 -1.37
C LEU A 381 10.03 -20.47 -1.62
N ARG A 382 10.45 -21.06 -2.74
CA ARG A 382 11.86 -21.16 -3.14
C ARG A 382 12.29 -19.87 -3.85
N PRO A 383 13.44 -19.27 -3.49
CA PRO A 383 14.00 -18.11 -4.17
C PRO A 383 14.26 -18.38 -5.66
N GLU A 384 14.10 -17.33 -6.45
CA GLU A 384 14.48 -17.29 -7.85
C GLU A 384 15.99 -17.11 -7.99
N VAL A 385 16.52 -17.68 -9.07
CA VAL A 385 17.89 -17.49 -9.55
C VAL A 385 17.79 -16.98 -10.97
N GLY A 386 18.26 -15.77 -11.22
CA GLY A 386 18.19 -15.12 -12.54
C GLY A 386 19.55 -14.92 -13.17
N LEU A 387 19.64 -15.15 -14.47
CA LEU A 387 20.79 -14.85 -15.31
C LEU A 387 20.85 -13.34 -15.58
N LEU A 388 22.03 -12.75 -15.35
CA LEU A 388 22.31 -11.36 -15.72
C LEU A 388 23.10 -11.26 -17.04
N SER A 389 23.97 -12.23 -17.32
CA SER A 389 24.89 -12.15 -18.45
C SER A 389 24.31 -12.75 -19.73
N HIS A 390 24.35 -11.98 -20.82
CA HIS A 390 23.87 -12.40 -22.14
C HIS A 390 24.96 -12.23 -23.21
N SER A 391 24.75 -12.80 -24.42
CA SER A 391 25.73 -12.65 -25.51
C SER A 391 25.74 -11.23 -26.08
N ILE A 392 24.64 -10.48 -26.01
CA ILE A 392 24.59 -9.07 -26.39
C ILE A 392 24.47 -8.24 -25.10
N LYS A 393 25.43 -7.36 -24.85
CA LYS A 393 25.42 -6.43 -23.71
C LYS A 393 25.34 -4.99 -24.17
N ILE A 394 24.38 -4.23 -23.65
CA ILE A 394 24.30 -2.78 -23.81
C ILE A 394 24.53 -2.16 -22.44
N GLN A 395 25.44 -1.20 -22.37
CA GLN A 395 25.80 -0.59 -21.09
C GLN A 395 26.13 0.90 -21.18
N GLY A 396 25.89 1.63 -20.09
CA GLY A 396 26.52 2.93 -19.88
C GLY A 396 27.99 2.77 -19.48
N HIS A 397 28.82 3.75 -19.84
CA HIS A 397 30.22 3.76 -19.48
C HIS A 397 30.42 3.96 -17.96
N PRO A 398 31.34 3.23 -17.30
CA PRO A 398 31.56 3.31 -15.84
C PRO A 398 31.86 4.71 -15.30
N GLN A 399 32.38 5.62 -16.13
CA GLN A 399 32.65 7.01 -15.73
C GLN A 399 31.39 7.78 -15.29
N GLY A 400 30.20 7.39 -15.75
CA GLY A 400 28.94 8.02 -15.34
C GLY A 400 28.40 7.53 -14.00
N ASN A 401 28.99 6.49 -13.39
CA ASN A 401 28.41 5.80 -12.25
C ASN A 401 28.28 6.70 -11.01
N ALA A 402 29.27 7.56 -10.77
CA ALA A 402 29.28 8.49 -9.65
C ALA A 402 28.07 9.44 -9.70
N GLN A 403 27.67 9.87 -10.90
CA GLN A 403 26.50 10.72 -11.14
C GLN A 403 25.20 9.91 -11.29
N GLY A 404 25.28 8.59 -11.45
CA GLY A 404 24.14 7.75 -11.85
C GLY A 404 23.71 8.01 -13.30
N TYR A 405 24.68 8.23 -14.19
CA TYR A 405 24.47 8.54 -15.60
C TYR A 405 24.82 7.34 -16.48
N GLY A 406 23.84 6.48 -16.70
CA GLY A 406 23.94 5.31 -17.57
C GLY A 406 23.50 5.59 -19.01
N GLY A 407 23.50 4.53 -19.82
CA GLY A 407 22.92 4.55 -21.16
C GLY A 407 21.39 4.42 -21.12
N HIS A 408 20.67 4.80 -22.18
CA HIS A 408 19.22 4.57 -22.25
C HIS A 408 18.77 4.15 -23.67
N ILE A 409 17.65 3.45 -23.77
CA ILE A 409 17.06 3.04 -25.07
C ILE A 409 15.68 3.66 -25.19
N MET A 410 15.36 4.27 -26.33
CA MET A 410 14.08 4.93 -26.55
C MET A 410 13.55 4.65 -27.95
N ILE A 411 12.37 4.04 -28.01
CA ILE A 411 11.63 3.76 -29.23
C ILE A 411 10.58 4.86 -29.37
N MET A 412 10.80 5.75 -30.31
CA MET A 412 9.96 6.92 -30.59
C MET A 412 8.92 6.61 -31.67
N ASN A 413 8.11 7.61 -32.01
CA ASN A 413 7.03 7.52 -32.98
C ASN A 413 7.43 6.79 -34.29
N ASN A 414 6.62 5.81 -34.68
CA ASN A 414 6.82 4.87 -35.79
C ASN A 414 8.06 3.96 -35.71
N GLY A 415 8.86 4.03 -34.65
CA GLY A 415 9.97 3.10 -34.41
C GLY A 415 9.48 1.71 -33.99
N LYS A 416 10.28 0.69 -34.29
CA LYS A 416 10.01 -0.70 -33.89
C LYS A 416 11.22 -1.35 -33.24
N ALA A 417 10.99 -2.09 -32.16
CA ALA A 417 12.03 -2.86 -31.49
C ALA A 417 11.59 -4.28 -31.15
N TYR A 418 12.51 -5.21 -31.39
CA TYR A 418 12.36 -6.64 -31.12
C TYR A 418 13.64 -7.10 -30.42
N VAL A 419 13.57 -7.23 -29.10
CA VAL A 419 14.74 -7.42 -28.24
C VAL A 419 14.57 -8.66 -27.39
N GLU A 420 15.49 -9.60 -27.52
CA GLU A 420 15.46 -10.89 -26.84
C GLU A 420 16.86 -11.39 -26.47
N ASP A 421 17.02 -11.94 -25.26
CA ASP A 421 18.29 -12.43 -24.72
C ASP A 421 19.40 -11.35 -24.70
N VAL A 422 19.08 -10.16 -24.18
CA VAL A 422 20.01 -9.01 -24.08
C VAL A 422 20.26 -8.62 -22.62
N GLU A 423 21.51 -8.28 -22.31
CA GLU A 423 21.90 -7.70 -21.02
C GLU A 423 21.90 -6.17 -21.11
N LEU A 424 21.08 -5.51 -20.28
CA LEU A 424 21.09 -4.06 -20.09
C LEU A 424 21.73 -3.74 -18.74
N PHE A 425 22.98 -3.26 -18.75
CA PHE A 425 23.77 -3.04 -17.54
C PHE A 425 24.17 -1.58 -17.38
N ASN A 426 24.10 -1.01 -16.18
CA ASN A 426 24.54 0.37 -15.96
C ASN A 426 23.75 1.38 -16.83
N MET A 427 22.42 1.26 -16.76
CA MET A 427 21.48 1.94 -17.65
C MET A 427 20.53 2.88 -16.89
N GLY A 428 19.80 3.72 -17.60
CA GLY A 428 19.00 4.80 -17.04
C GLY A 428 19.85 5.98 -16.57
N GLN A 429 19.23 7.16 -16.43
CA GLN A 429 19.93 8.37 -15.97
C GLN A 429 19.19 8.98 -14.79
N LYS A 430 19.80 8.90 -13.60
CA LYS A 430 19.23 9.29 -12.30
C LYS A 430 18.59 10.67 -12.34
N ALA A 431 17.37 10.78 -11.82
CA ALA A 431 16.58 12.02 -11.75
C ALA A 431 16.32 12.76 -13.09
N ILE A 432 16.52 12.10 -14.26
CA ILE A 432 16.19 12.67 -15.57
C ILE A 432 15.03 11.89 -16.19
N LEU A 433 13.88 12.55 -16.36
CA LEU A 433 12.66 11.96 -16.92
C LEU A 433 12.87 11.45 -18.35
N GLY A 434 12.26 10.31 -18.68
CA GLY A 434 12.32 9.71 -20.02
C GLY A 434 13.63 8.96 -20.35
N ARG A 435 14.60 8.90 -19.43
CA ARG A 435 15.92 8.27 -19.66
C ARG A 435 16.01 6.92 -18.94
N TYR A 436 15.44 5.89 -19.55
CA TYR A 436 15.26 4.55 -18.96
C TYR A 436 16.04 3.46 -19.71
N PRO A 437 16.42 2.34 -19.06
CA PRO A 437 17.10 1.23 -19.73
C PRO A 437 16.39 0.76 -21.01
N TYR A 438 15.06 0.70 -20.97
CA TYR A 438 14.22 0.38 -22.12
C TYR A 438 12.92 1.17 -22.07
N HIS A 439 12.60 1.91 -23.12
CA HIS A 439 11.48 2.86 -23.15
C HIS A 439 10.74 2.84 -24.50
N TRP A 440 9.48 2.41 -24.49
CA TRP A 440 8.54 2.70 -25.58
C TRP A 440 7.86 4.04 -25.33
N HIS A 441 8.03 4.99 -26.24
CA HIS A 441 7.60 6.37 -26.07
C HIS A 441 6.54 6.77 -27.12
N MET A 442 5.28 6.80 -26.69
CA MET A 442 4.11 7.33 -27.41
C MET A 442 3.74 6.61 -28.72
N LEU A 443 3.94 5.28 -28.81
CA LEU A 443 3.70 4.53 -30.05
C LEU A 443 2.21 4.27 -30.36
N GLY A 444 1.31 4.34 -29.39
CA GLY A 444 -0.07 3.86 -29.54
C GLY A 444 -0.11 2.41 -30.03
N ASN A 445 -0.94 2.13 -31.04
CA ASN A 445 -1.10 0.79 -31.62
C ASN A 445 0.13 0.28 -32.42
N VAL A 446 1.11 1.13 -32.73
CA VAL A 446 2.36 0.71 -33.39
C VAL A 446 3.21 -0.18 -32.46
N GLY A 447 2.92 -0.20 -31.15
CA GLY A 447 3.51 -1.14 -30.21
C GLY A 447 3.15 -2.60 -30.48
N ALA A 448 2.09 -2.88 -31.25
CA ALA A 448 1.64 -4.23 -31.57
C ALA A 448 2.76 -5.09 -32.17
N GLY A 449 3.02 -6.23 -31.52
CA GLY A 449 4.05 -7.21 -31.94
C GLY A 449 5.47 -6.88 -31.49
N GLN A 450 5.72 -5.70 -30.92
CA GLN A 450 7.04 -5.36 -30.35
C GLN A 450 7.23 -6.04 -28.99
N TYR A 451 8.49 -6.35 -28.66
CA TYR A 451 8.78 -7.09 -27.44
C TYR A 451 10.16 -6.81 -26.83
N LEU A 452 10.21 -6.98 -25.50
CA LEU A 452 11.41 -7.21 -24.72
C LEU A 452 11.24 -8.54 -23.98
N LYS A 453 12.05 -9.54 -24.33
CA LYS A 453 11.94 -10.90 -23.78
C LYS A 453 13.25 -11.45 -23.25
N ASN A 454 13.19 -12.38 -22.30
CA ASN A 454 14.34 -13.19 -21.86
C ASN A 454 15.60 -12.36 -21.52
N SER A 455 15.43 -11.09 -21.16
CA SER A 455 16.52 -10.13 -21.05
C SER A 455 16.74 -9.73 -19.60
N SER A 456 17.94 -9.22 -19.29
CA SER A 456 18.27 -8.73 -17.96
C SER A 456 18.39 -7.21 -17.95
N VAL A 457 17.95 -6.60 -16.85
CA VAL A 457 18.20 -5.18 -16.56
C VAL A 457 18.84 -5.09 -15.19
N HIS A 458 20.08 -4.62 -15.09
CA HIS A 458 20.71 -4.48 -13.78
C HIS A 458 21.64 -3.29 -13.61
N GLN A 459 21.75 -2.84 -12.36
CA GLN A 459 22.38 -1.56 -12.01
C GLN A 459 21.73 -0.43 -12.80
N SER A 460 20.42 -0.24 -12.59
CA SER A 460 19.68 0.83 -13.23
C SER A 460 19.52 2.06 -12.34
N TYR A 461 19.84 3.22 -12.89
CA TYR A 461 19.71 4.49 -12.20
C TYR A 461 18.32 5.10 -12.25
N ASN A 462 17.40 4.53 -13.06
CA ASN A 462 16.01 4.95 -13.13
C ASN A 462 15.16 3.90 -13.85
N ARG A 463 14.20 3.31 -13.13
CA ARG A 463 13.22 2.34 -13.61
C ARG A 463 13.87 1.06 -14.18
N ALA A 464 13.08 0.09 -14.63
CA ALA A 464 13.62 -1.07 -15.34
C ALA A 464 13.14 -1.08 -16.80
N ILE A 465 11.82 -1.05 -16.99
CA ILE A 465 11.16 -1.10 -18.29
C ILE A 465 10.02 -0.09 -18.27
N THR A 466 9.98 0.82 -19.23
CA THR A 466 8.92 1.84 -19.32
C THR A 466 8.07 1.65 -20.56
N ILE A 467 6.76 1.60 -20.36
CA ILE A 467 5.75 1.70 -21.41
C ILE A 467 5.07 3.05 -21.21
N HIS A 468 5.13 3.91 -22.22
CA HIS A 468 4.57 5.24 -22.17
C HIS A 468 3.75 5.47 -23.43
N GLY A 469 2.44 5.75 -23.30
CA GLY A 469 1.56 6.06 -24.44
C GLY A 469 1.54 4.97 -25.50
N THR A 470 1.71 3.72 -25.10
CA THR A 470 1.95 2.59 -26.01
C THR A 470 1.05 1.42 -25.68
N GLU A 471 0.61 0.71 -26.73
CA GLU A 471 -0.35 -0.37 -26.64
C GLU A 471 0.17 -1.66 -27.27
N SER A 472 -0.33 -2.79 -26.78
CA SER A 472 -0.13 -4.14 -27.37
C SER A 472 1.32 -4.63 -27.46
N THR A 473 2.21 -4.19 -26.56
CA THR A 473 3.58 -4.73 -26.45
C THR A 473 3.63 -5.98 -25.58
N LEU A 474 4.70 -6.77 -25.76
CA LEU A 474 4.99 -7.95 -24.94
C LEU A 474 6.25 -7.71 -24.09
N VAL A 475 6.08 -7.76 -22.77
CA VAL A 475 7.17 -7.76 -21.78
C VAL A 475 7.17 -9.12 -21.10
N GLU A 476 8.06 -10.00 -21.51
CA GLU A 476 8.05 -11.41 -21.09
C GLU A 476 9.38 -11.92 -20.54
N ASN A 477 9.32 -12.59 -19.39
CA ASN A 477 10.45 -13.39 -18.90
C ASN A 477 11.75 -12.58 -18.72
N ASN A 478 11.65 -11.31 -18.34
CA ASN A 478 12.80 -10.47 -18.06
C ASN A 478 13.19 -10.55 -16.57
N PHE A 479 14.48 -10.40 -16.28
CA PHE A 479 15.01 -10.42 -14.91
C PHE A 479 15.65 -9.06 -14.57
N CYS A 480 14.95 -8.26 -13.77
CA CYS A 480 15.32 -6.87 -13.46
C CYS A 480 15.80 -6.75 -12.01
N TYR A 481 17.09 -6.48 -11.82
CA TYR A 481 17.75 -6.42 -10.51
C TYR A 481 18.39 -5.05 -10.26
N ASP A 482 18.20 -4.49 -9.06
CA ASP A 482 18.90 -3.27 -8.63
C ASP A 482 18.55 -2.05 -9.49
N HIS A 483 17.39 -1.44 -9.22
CA HIS A 483 16.93 -0.24 -9.91
C HIS A 483 16.34 0.81 -8.95
N ILE A 484 16.40 2.07 -9.34
CA ILE A 484 15.83 3.21 -8.59
C ILE A 484 14.44 3.56 -9.13
N GLY A 485 13.48 3.80 -8.23
CA GLY A 485 12.10 4.14 -8.57
C GLY A 485 11.28 2.93 -9.07
N HIS A 486 10.11 3.17 -9.64
CA HIS A 486 9.18 2.13 -10.08
C HIS A 486 9.84 1.21 -11.14
N GLY A 487 9.60 -0.10 -11.12
CA GLY A 487 10.30 -1.06 -11.99
C GLY A 487 9.75 -1.10 -13.41
N VAL A 488 8.74 -1.93 -13.62
CA VAL A 488 7.91 -1.92 -14.83
C VAL A 488 6.92 -0.78 -14.67
N PHE A 489 7.09 0.27 -15.48
CA PHE A 489 6.42 1.56 -15.30
C PHE A 489 5.46 1.85 -16.46
N LEU A 490 4.15 1.85 -16.16
CA LEU A 490 3.12 2.43 -17.03
C LEU A 490 2.99 3.91 -16.71
N GLU A 491 3.46 4.78 -17.60
CA GLU A 491 3.78 6.16 -17.24
C GLU A 491 2.54 7.02 -16.98
N ASN A 492 1.59 7.06 -17.91
CA ASN A 492 0.58 8.12 -17.95
C ASN A 492 -0.89 7.64 -17.98
N GLY A 493 -1.15 6.34 -17.83
CA GLY A 493 -2.49 5.78 -17.77
C GLY A 493 -3.13 5.56 -19.15
N SER A 494 -2.44 5.86 -20.25
CA SER A 494 -2.92 5.57 -21.61
C SER A 494 -2.52 4.17 -22.09
N GLU A 495 -1.60 3.51 -21.39
CA GLU A 495 -0.99 2.24 -21.78
C GLU A 495 -1.97 1.07 -21.58
N ARG A 496 -2.37 0.41 -22.68
CA ARG A 496 -3.38 -0.67 -22.65
C ARG A 496 -3.04 -1.81 -23.60
N PHE A 497 -3.66 -2.96 -23.36
CA PHE A 497 -3.51 -4.21 -24.12
C PHE A 497 -2.11 -4.81 -24.11
N ASN A 498 -1.23 -4.33 -23.23
CA ASN A 498 0.10 -4.90 -23.08
C ASN A 498 0.04 -6.23 -22.31
N VAL A 499 0.92 -7.15 -22.67
CA VAL A 499 1.08 -8.44 -21.99
C VAL A 499 2.38 -8.41 -21.20
N ILE A 500 2.26 -8.38 -19.88
CA ILE A 500 3.37 -8.34 -18.94
C ILE A 500 3.34 -9.67 -18.19
N ARG A 501 4.25 -10.60 -18.52
CA ARG A 501 4.23 -11.94 -17.93
C ARG A 501 5.59 -12.53 -17.61
N LYS A 502 5.65 -13.35 -16.56
CA LYS A 502 6.86 -14.09 -16.16
C LYS A 502 8.09 -13.24 -15.83
N ASN A 503 7.93 -11.94 -15.62
CA ASN A 503 9.04 -11.06 -15.27
C ASN A 503 9.34 -11.15 -13.78
N VAL A 504 10.62 -11.13 -13.41
CA VAL A 504 11.07 -11.00 -12.02
C VAL A 504 11.68 -9.61 -11.86
N VAL A 505 11.12 -8.82 -10.94
CA VAL A 505 11.58 -7.46 -10.65
C VAL A 505 11.93 -7.37 -9.17
N LEU A 506 13.16 -7.01 -8.86
CA LEU A 506 13.70 -7.07 -7.52
C LEU A 506 14.67 -5.95 -7.19
N LEU A 507 14.85 -5.74 -5.89
CA LEU A 507 15.65 -4.67 -5.31
C LEU A 507 15.23 -3.31 -5.88
N THR A 508 13.91 -3.09 -5.85
CA THR A 508 13.26 -1.83 -6.24
C THR A 508 13.46 -0.83 -5.11
N LYS A 509 14.32 0.17 -5.34
CA LYS A 509 14.79 1.10 -4.30
C LYS A 509 14.18 2.48 -4.43
N ARG A 510 13.89 3.09 -3.28
CA ARG A 510 13.36 4.45 -3.22
C ARG A 510 14.39 5.45 -3.76
N PRO A 511 14.00 6.41 -4.60
CA PRO A 511 14.86 7.54 -4.92
C PRO A 511 15.22 8.32 -3.65
N ALA A 512 16.45 8.83 -3.55
CA ALA A 512 16.79 9.74 -2.47
C ALA A 512 15.98 11.06 -2.58
N PRO A 513 15.82 11.83 -1.49
CA PRO A 513 15.15 13.14 -1.54
C PRO A 513 15.67 14.02 -2.68
N GLY A 514 14.75 14.59 -3.47
CA GLY A 514 15.07 15.41 -4.65
C GLY A 514 15.51 14.65 -5.91
N GLN A 515 15.53 13.30 -5.90
CA GLN A 515 15.92 12.46 -7.05
C GLN A 515 14.75 11.69 -7.66
N HIS A 516 13.52 11.92 -7.20
CA HIS A 516 12.31 11.31 -7.75
C HIS A 516 12.05 11.79 -9.18
N LEU A 517 11.45 10.94 -10.01
CA LEU A 517 11.00 11.35 -11.35
C LEU A 517 9.56 11.83 -11.37
N THR A 518 8.74 11.25 -10.49
CA THR A 518 7.32 11.55 -10.35
C THR A 518 7.01 11.83 -8.89
N PHE A 519 6.02 12.67 -8.59
CA PHE A 519 5.64 12.97 -7.20
C PHE A 519 5.08 11.74 -6.44
N SER A 520 4.77 10.64 -7.13
CA SER A 520 4.48 9.33 -6.53
C SER A 520 5.66 8.69 -5.79
N GLU A 521 6.87 9.22 -5.97
CA GLU A 521 8.12 8.69 -5.38
C GLU A 521 8.87 9.73 -4.55
N ASP A 522 8.27 10.89 -4.29
CA ASP A 522 8.90 11.95 -3.53
C ASP A 522 9.13 11.56 -2.06
N ALA A 523 10.35 11.09 -1.78
CA ALA A 523 10.75 10.65 -0.44
C ALA A 523 10.61 11.71 0.66
N THR A 524 10.41 12.99 0.32
CA THR A 524 10.11 14.05 1.32
C THR A 524 8.66 14.06 1.78
N ASN A 525 7.76 13.42 1.03
CA ASN A 525 6.35 13.31 1.37
C ASN A 525 6.15 12.10 2.33
N PRO A 526 5.81 12.31 3.61
CA PRO A 526 5.64 11.21 4.56
C PRO A 526 4.45 10.30 4.21
N SER A 527 3.47 10.80 3.44
CA SER A 527 2.28 10.01 3.08
C SER A 527 2.58 8.84 2.16
N ILE A 528 3.63 8.92 1.33
CA ILE A 528 4.03 7.85 0.40
C ILE A 528 5.01 6.84 1.02
N ASN A 529 5.14 6.87 2.35
CA ASN A 529 5.77 5.80 3.14
C ASN A 529 4.85 5.30 4.26
N ALA A 530 3.61 5.79 4.32
CA ALA A 530 2.58 5.21 5.17
C ALA A 530 2.32 3.76 4.74
N ILE A 531 1.85 2.90 5.67
CA ILE A 531 1.55 1.50 5.35
C ILE A 531 0.57 1.35 4.18
N GLN A 532 -0.25 2.39 3.92
CA GLN A 532 -1.24 2.46 2.86
C GLN A 532 -0.75 2.99 1.50
N ASN A 533 0.53 3.36 1.33
CA ASN A 533 1.02 3.96 0.07
C ASN A 533 2.55 3.85 -0.07
N ARG A 534 3.16 2.66 0.08
CA ARG A 534 4.63 2.57 0.18
C ARG A 534 5.33 2.61 -1.19
N THR A 535 6.00 3.72 -1.49
CA THR A 535 6.78 3.90 -2.72
C THR A 535 8.21 3.34 -2.60
N PRO A 536 8.85 2.85 -3.68
CA PRO A 536 8.36 2.72 -5.06
C PRO A 536 7.67 1.37 -5.32
N ALA A 537 7.30 1.12 -6.58
CA ALA A 537 6.62 -0.11 -6.97
C ALA A 537 7.40 -0.95 -7.98
N SER A 538 7.53 -2.26 -7.77
CA SER A 538 8.16 -3.14 -8.78
C SER A 538 7.33 -3.19 -10.08
N PHE A 539 6.00 -3.19 -9.95
CA PHE A 539 5.05 -3.03 -11.04
C PHE A 539 4.12 -1.85 -10.73
N TRP A 540 4.31 -0.75 -11.47
CA TRP A 540 3.50 0.46 -11.36
C TRP A 540 2.43 0.49 -12.45
N ILE A 541 1.17 0.40 -12.03
CA ILE A 541 0.03 0.11 -12.90
C ILE A 541 -0.94 1.30 -12.88
N THR A 542 -0.87 2.12 -13.91
CA THR A 542 -1.74 3.30 -14.09
C THR A 542 -2.97 3.03 -14.94
N ASN A 543 -3.04 1.88 -15.61
CA ASN A 543 -4.20 1.46 -16.38
C ASN A 543 -4.44 -0.05 -16.23
N PRO A 544 -5.63 -0.49 -15.78
CA PRO A 544 -5.91 -1.89 -15.54
C PRO A 544 -6.13 -2.72 -16.80
N GLN A 545 -6.30 -2.09 -17.97
CA GLN A 545 -6.63 -2.77 -19.22
C GLN A 545 -5.40 -3.44 -19.85
N ASN A 546 -4.67 -4.24 -19.07
CA ASN A 546 -3.46 -4.96 -19.41
C ASN A 546 -3.49 -6.38 -18.80
N THR A 547 -2.66 -7.28 -19.33
CA THR A 547 -2.50 -8.65 -18.80
C THR A 547 -1.28 -8.73 -17.90
N PHE A 548 -1.46 -9.12 -16.63
CA PHE A 548 -0.40 -9.39 -15.67
C PHE A 548 -0.44 -10.84 -15.23
N GLU A 549 0.53 -11.64 -15.67
CA GLU A 549 0.51 -13.08 -15.42
C GLU A 549 1.87 -13.65 -14.99
N GLN A 550 1.91 -14.42 -13.91
CA GLN A 550 3.13 -15.13 -13.48
C GLN A 550 4.34 -14.21 -13.22
N ASN A 551 4.12 -12.92 -12.97
CA ASN A 551 5.21 -12.02 -12.61
C ASN A 551 5.58 -12.21 -11.13
N ILE A 552 6.80 -11.80 -10.76
CA ILE A 552 7.32 -11.87 -9.40
C ILE A 552 7.91 -10.51 -9.02
N ALA A 553 7.38 -9.90 -7.96
CA ALA A 553 8.04 -8.83 -7.23
C ALA A 553 8.82 -9.45 -6.07
N ALA A 554 10.15 -9.41 -6.12
CA ALA A 554 11.03 -10.14 -5.22
C ALA A 554 11.95 -9.19 -4.44
N GLY A 555 11.42 -8.48 -3.46
CA GLY A 555 12.18 -7.50 -2.68
C GLY A 555 12.00 -6.07 -3.17
N THR A 556 11.11 -5.34 -2.49
CA THR A 556 10.75 -3.96 -2.84
C THR A 556 10.80 -3.10 -1.59
N GLU A 557 11.52 -1.98 -1.64
CA GLU A 557 11.52 -0.93 -0.60
C GLU A 557 10.21 -0.10 -0.61
N GLY A 558 9.09 -0.78 -0.92
CA GLY A 558 7.79 -0.22 -1.22
C GLY A 558 6.80 -1.33 -1.59
N THR A 559 6.00 -1.12 -2.63
CA THR A 559 4.90 -2.00 -3.04
C THR A 559 5.28 -2.93 -4.21
N GLY A 560 5.04 -4.24 -4.13
CA GLY A 560 5.26 -5.15 -5.26
C GLY A 560 4.44 -4.75 -6.50
N TYR A 561 3.11 -4.70 -6.35
CA TYR A 561 2.16 -4.28 -7.38
C TYR A 561 1.31 -3.11 -6.90
N TRP A 562 1.38 -1.96 -7.56
CA TRP A 562 0.59 -0.78 -7.18
C TRP A 562 -0.33 -0.33 -8.31
N PHE A 563 -1.63 -0.41 -8.08
CA PHE A 563 -2.67 0.10 -8.95
C PHE A 563 -3.08 1.52 -8.53
N ALA A 564 -2.66 2.52 -9.30
CA ALA A 564 -2.96 3.93 -9.08
C ALA A 564 -3.46 4.58 -10.37
N PHE A 565 -4.78 4.64 -10.55
CA PHE A 565 -5.39 5.03 -11.83
C PHE A 565 -5.65 6.53 -11.92
N PRO A 566 -5.14 7.25 -12.91
CA PRO A 566 -5.57 8.62 -13.11
C PRO A 566 -7.01 8.66 -13.67
N GLN A 567 -7.72 9.77 -13.45
CA GLN A 567 -9.06 9.94 -14.01
C GLN A 567 -9.04 10.08 -15.53
N LYS A 568 -8.01 10.76 -16.04
CA LYS A 568 -7.69 10.96 -17.44
C LYS A 568 -6.19 10.70 -17.64
N PRO A 569 -5.75 10.28 -18.84
CA PRO A 569 -4.32 10.19 -19.13
C PRO A 569 -3.59 11.48 -18.75
N MET A 570 -2.37 11.33 -18.25
CA MET A 570 -1.54 12.42 -17.70
C MET A 570 -0.36 12.71 -18.63
N GLY A 571 0.48 13.69 -18.24
CA GLY A 571 1.71 14.03 -18.97
C GLY A 571 1.49 14.23 -20.47
N GLU A 572 2.38 13.69 -21.29
CA GLU A 572 2.29 13.77 -22.76
C GLU A 572 1.07 13.03 -23.34
N SER A 573 0.55 12.03 -22.63
CA SER A 573 -0.67 11.33 -23.07
C SER A 573 -1.93 12.17 -22.91
N ALA A 574 -1.92 13.20 -22.07
CA ALA A 574 -3.08 14.08 -21.86
C ALA A 574 -3.41 14.94 -23.10
N SER A 575 -2.38 15.31 -23.88
CA SER A 575 -2.51 16.15 -25.07
C SER A 575 -2.62 15.34 -26.38
N ASP A 576 -2.50 14.02 -26.32
CA ASP A 576 -2.61 13.17 -27.50
C ASP A 576 -4.08 12.86 -27.84
N PRO A 577 -4.59 13.26 -29.02
CA PRO A 577 -5.99 13.04 -29.39
C PRO A 577 -6.44 11.57 -29.34
N ARG A 578 -5.50 10.62 -29.55
CA ARG A 578 -5.77 9.17 -29.51
C ARG A 578 -6.28 8.71 -28.15
N PHE A 579 -5.95 9.42 -27.07
CA PHE A 579 -6.23 9.03 -25.69
C PHE A 579 -7.29 9.91 -25.00
N SER A 580 -7.82 10.93 -25.67
CA SER A 580 -8.76 11.92 -25.11
C SER A 580 -10.02 11.32 -24.45
N ALA A 581 -10.55 10.24 -25.03
CA ALA A 581 -11.74 9.54 -24.54
C ALA A 581 -11.46 8.60 -23.36
N LEU A 582 -10.20 8.27 -23.06
CA LEU A 582 -9.87 7.27 -22.04
C LEU A 582 -10.20 7.77 -20.64
N GLU A 583 -10.62 6.83 -19.79
CA GLU A 583 -10.85 7.02 -18.35
C GLU A 583 -10.29 5.79 -17.62
N PRO A 584 -8.98 5.76 -17.30
CA PRO A 584 -8.31 4.56 -16.77
C PRO A 584 -8.96 4.00 -15.49
N TYR A 585 -9.41 4.88 -14.59
CA TYR A 585 -10.14 4.49 -13.37
C TYR A 585 -11.50 3.81 -13.62
N LYS A 586 -12.02 3.81 -14.84
CA LYS A 586 -13.25 3.11 -15.27
C LYS A 586 -12.95 1.93 -16.20
N ALA A 587 -11.69 1.67 -16.56
CA ALA A 587 -11.37 0.61 -17.50
C ALA A 587 -11.44 -0.78 -16.83
N PRO A 588 -11.81 -1.85 -17.56
CA PRO A 588 -11.81 -3.21 -17.03
C PRO A 588 -10.39 -3.76 -16.86
N LEU A 589 -10.21 -4.66 -15.89
CA LEU A 589 -9.03 -5.52 -15.82
C LEU A 589 -9.08 -6.56 -16.93
N ILE A 590 -8.00 -6.72 -17.72
CA ILE A 590 -7.93 -7.87 -18.64
C ILE A 590 -7.62 -9.15 -17.85
N LYS A 591 -6.51 -9.17 -17.11
CA LYS A 591 -6.13 -10.34 -16.30
C LYS A 591 -5.10 -9.99 -15.22
N PHE A 592 -5.29 -10.54 -14.03
CA PHE A 592 -4.27 -10.60 -12.97
C PHE A 592 -4.26 -12.01 -12.34
N ASP A 593 -3.27 -12.82 -12.72
CA ASP A 593 -3.28 -14.26 -12.42
C ASP A 593 -1.88 -14.81 -12.12
N ARG A 594 -1.74 -15.65 -11.10
CA ARG A 594 -0.47 -16.30 -10.71
C ARG A 594 0.71 -15.37 -10.42
N ASN A 595 0.47 -14.10 -10.12
CA ASN A 595 1.54 -13.19 -9.71
C ASN A 595 2.00 -13.48 -8.28
N THR A 596 3.25 -13.18 -7.98
CA THR A 596 3.86 -13.38 -6.66
C THR A 596 4.47 -12.08 -6.16
N ALA A 597 4.28 -11.74 -4.90
CA ALA A 597 5.12 -10.73 -4.24
C ALA A 597 5.68 -11.26 -2.92
N HIS A 598 6.98 -11.08 -2.74
CA HIS A 598 7.65 -11.39 -1.50
C HIS A 598 8.79 -10.46 -1.17
N SER A 599 9.14 -10.45 0.12
CA SER A 599 10.19 -9.58 0.64
C SER A 599 9.89 -8.10 0.38
N CYS A 600 8.63 -7.72 0.13
CA CYS A 600 8.23 -6.35 -0.10
C CYS A 600 7.75 -5.71 1.20
N MET A 601 7.85 -4.38 1.29
CA MET A 601 7.13 -3.66 2.34
C MET A 601 5.61 -3.88 2.18
N ASN A 602 5.07 -3.70 0.98
CA ASN A 602 3.69 -4.09 0.64
C ASN A 602 3.73 -5.07 -0.55
N GLY A 603 2.96 -6.16 -0.54
CA GLY A 603 2.85 -7.04 -1.70
C GLY A 603 2.00 -6.40 -2.80
N LEU A 604 0.85 -5.83 -2.42
CA LEU A 604 -0.07 -5.15 -3.33
C LEU A 604 -0.75 -3.95 -2.66
N ASP A 605 -0.95 -2.91 -3.47
CA ASP A 605 -1.69 -1.69 -3.14
C ASP A 605 -2.64 -1.32 -4.30
N ILE A 606 -3.89 -0.97 -3.97
CA ILE A 606 -4.95 -0.72 -4.95
C ILE A 606 -6.01 0.22 -4.38
N PHE A 607 -6.73 0.88 -5.30
CA PHE A 607 -7.73 1.92 -5.07
C PHE A 607 -7.16 3.31 -4.80
N ASP A 608 -5.95 3.57 -5.30
CA ASP A 608 -5.43 4.93 -5.40
C ASP A 608 -5.69 5.52 -6.78
N GLN A 609 -5.61 6.85 -6.85
CA GLN A 609 -5.62 7.59 -8.10
C GLN A 609 -4.41 8.52 -8.16
N LEU A 610 -4.17 9.10 -9.33
CA LEU A 610 -3.10 10.06 -9.54
C LEU A 610 -3.69 11.42 -9.93
N ASN A 611 -3.12 12.48 -9.37
CA ASN A 611 -3.31 13.83 -9.89
C ASN A 611 -2.43 14.01 -11.14
N SER A 612 -2.70 15.03 -11.95
CA SER A 612 -1.99 15.27 -13.22
C SER A 612 -0.48 15.46 -13.11
N ASP A 613 0.02 15.75 -11.91
CA ASP A 613 1.46 15.86 -11.58
C ASP A 613 2.07 14.53 -11.10
N HIS A 614 1.33 13.42 -11.19
CA HIS A 614 1.67 12.10 -10.64
C HIS A 614 1.68 12.01 -9.11
N SER A 615 1.26 13.03 -8.36
CA SER A 615 1.10 12.89 -6.92
C SER A 615 -0.02 11.90 -6.58
N ILE A 616 0.21 11.09 -5.55
CA ILE A 616 -0.76 10.09 -5.09
C ILE A 616 -1.99 10.80 -4.55
N ARG A 617 -3.15 10.46 -5.10
CA ARG A 617 -4.46 10.73 -4.52
C ARG A 617 -4.99 9.44 -3.90
N GLY A 618 -4.61 9.22 -2.65
CA GLY A 618 -4.94 8.00 -1.93
C GLY A 618 -6.45 7.75 -1.88
N ASN A 619 -6.82 6.47 -1.91
CA ASN A 619 -8.20 5.99 -1.78
C ASN A 619 -9.17 6.41 -2.90
N GLY A 620 -8.71 6.86 -4.06
CA GLY A 620 -9.60 7.35 -5.13
C GLY A 620 -10.57 6.33 -5.76
N GLY A 621 -10.31 5.02 -5.64
CA GLY A 621 -11.19 3.93 -6.11
C GLY A 621 -11.12 3.59 -7.59
N TRP A 622 -11.90 2.57 -7.98
CA TRP A 622 -12.02 2.01 -9.34
C TRP A 622 -13.50 1.96 -9.73
N ASP A 623 -13.94 2.92 -10.57
CA ASP A 623 -15.35 3.07 -10.95
C ASP A 623 -15.73 2.15 -12.11
N HIS A 624 -15.60 0.84 -11.92
CA HIS A 624 -16.02 -0.17 -12.89
C HIS A 624 -16.90 -1.22 -12.22
N THR A 625 -18.06 -1.55 -12.81
CA THR A 625 -19.11 -2.38 -12.18
C THR A 625 -18.71 -3.84 -12.05
N ASP A 626 -17.98 -4.36 -13.03
CA ASP A 626 -17.71 -5.79 -13.07
C ASP A 626 -16.82 -6.22 -11.91
N ARG A 627 -16.84 -7.52 -11.63
CA ARG A 627 -15.95 -8.11 -10.63
C ARG A 627 -14.50 -8.07 -11.12
N HIS A 628 -13.63 -7.54 -10.27
CA HIS A 628 -12.19 -7.50 -10.46
C HIS A 628 -11.57 -8.70 -9.77
N TRP A 629 -11.09 -9.66 -10.57
CA TRP A 629 -10.53 -10.90 -10.05
C TRP A 629 -9.01 -10.86 -10.05
N LEU A 630 -8.42 -10.97 -8.85
CA LEU A 630 -6.99 -11.22 -8.66
C LEU A 630 -6.86 -12.68 -8.23
N THR A 631 -6.31 -13.51 -9.11
CA THR A 631 -6.48 -14.97 -9.01
C THR A 631 -5.17 -15.72 -8.83
N ASN A 632 -5.19 -16.77 -8.00
CA ASN A 632 -4.06 -17.69 -7.81
C ASN A 632 -2.72 -17.02 -7.44
N CYS A 633 -2.76 -15.84 -6.82
CA CYS A 633 -1.53 -15.11 -6.46
C CYS A 633 -0.94 -15.61 -5.14
N LEU A 634 0.37 -15.42 -4.98
CA LEU A 634 1.13 -15.79 -3.79
C LEU A 634 1.75 -14.55 -3.15
N TRP A 635 1.39 -14.28 -1.90
CA TRP A 635 1.86 -13.17 -1.10
C TRP A 635 2.61 -13.74 0.10
N TYR A 636 3.94 -13.64 0.16
CA TYR A 636 4.69 -14.20 1.30
C TYR A 636 5.81 -13.31 1.80
N ALA A 637 6.15 -13.42 3.08
CA ALA A 637 7.25 -12.67 3.70
C ALA A 637 7.20 -11.14 3.49
N ASN A 638 6.02 -10.54 3.28
CA ASN A 638 5.84 -9.09 3.17
C ASN A 638 5.49 -8.46 4.53
N ASP A 639 5.82 -7.19 4.77
CA ASP A 639 5.29 -6.51 5.98
C ASP A 639 3.76 -6.47 5.92
N LEU A 640 3.20 -6.13 4.75
CA LEU A 640 1.78 -6.22 4.44
C LEU A 640 1.59 -6.96 3.11
N GLY A 641 0.83 -8.06 3.10
CA GLY A 641 0.55 -8.82 1.88
C GLY A 641 -0.28 -8.00 0.89
N VAL A 642 -1.47 -7.58 1.30
CA VAL A 642 -2.41 -6.82 0.46
C VAL A 642 -3.01 -5.67 1.26
N TYR A 643 -2.91 -4.46 0.71
CA TYR A 643 -3.72 -3.31 1.09
C TYR A 643 -4.75 -3.00 0.00
N THR A 644 -5.95 -2.61 0.41
CA THR A 644 -6.93 -2.00 -0.50
C THR A 644 -7.40 -0.70 0.13
N GLY A 645 -7.31 0.41 -0.59
CA GLY A 645 -7.84 1.71 -0.16
C GLY A 645 -9.35 1.72 0.02
N THR A 646 -9.92 2.81 0.54
CA THR A 646 -11.37 2.88 0.80
C THR A 646 -12.21 2.89 -0.48
N GLY A 647 -11.60 3.25 -1.62
CA GLY A 647 -12.28 3.37 -2.89
C GLY A 647 -13.21 4.59 -3.00
N ARG A 648 -12.98 5.64 -2.20
CA ARG A 648 -13.74 6.89 -2.17
C ARG A 648 -13.31 7.86 -3.29
N GLN A 649 -14.23 8.15 -4.21
CA GLN A 649 -14.15 9.32 -5.08
C GLN A 649 -15.18 10.35 -4.62
N ARG A 650 -14.78 11.61 -4.34
CA ARG A 650 -15.69 12.77 -4.13
C ARG A 650 -17.05 12.42 -3.48
N SER A 651 -17.03 11.96 -2.22
CA SER A 651 -18.20 11.61 -1.39
C SER A 651 -19.11 10.44 -1.83
N THR A 652 -18.75 9.67 -2.86
CA THR A 652 -19.52 8.49 -3.32
C THR A 652 -18.63 7.22 -3.34
N TYR A 653 -18.99 6.20 -2.55
CA TYR A 653 -18.38 4.86 -2.60
C TYR A 653 -18.91 4.11 -3.82
N LYS A 654 -18.34 4.33 -5.01
CA LYS A 654 -18.70 3.49 -6.16
C LYS A 654 -17.91 2.19 -6.08
N LYS A 655 -18.63 1.09 -5.82
CA LYS A 655 -18.23 -0.29 -6.20
C LYS A 655 -16.93 -0.75 -5.53
N SER A 656 -16.93 -0.87 -4.21
CA SER A 656 -15.76 -1.33 -3.43
C SER A 656 -15.92 -2.75 -2.86
N ASN A 657 -17.01 -3.44 -3.22
CA ASN A 657 -17.32 -4.83 -2.86
C ASN A 657 -17.17 -5.81 -4.05
N ASN A 658 -16.60 -5.34 -5.17
CA ASN A 658 -16.42 -6.12 -6.39
C ASN A 658 -14.94 -6.45 -6.68
N LEU A 659 -14.02 -6.18 -5.75
CA LEU A 659 -12.63 -6.64 -5.81
C LEU A 659 -12.47 -7.96 -5.04
N ILE A 660 -12.10 -9.02 -5.75
CA ILE A 660 -12.03 -10.38 -5.22
C ILE A 660 -10.63 -10.97 -5.39
N PHE A 661 -10.03 -11.31 -4.25
CA PHE A 661 -8.82 -12.12 -4.14
C PHE A 661 -9.22 -13.60 -4.07
N GLU A 662 -9.31 -14.24 -5.22
CA GLU A 662 -9.83 -15.60 -5.37
C GLU A 662 -8.68 -16.60 -5.48
N LYS A 663 -8.68 -17.65 -4.64
CA LYS A 663 -7.63 -18.69 -4.60
C LYS A 663 -6.22 -18.14 -4.31
N ASN A 664 -6.11 -17.03 -3.61
CA ASN A 664 -4.82 -16.44 -3.23
C ASN A 664 -4.20 -17.21 -2.05
N MET A 665 -2.88 -17.14 -1.92
CA MET A 665 -2.14 -17.70 -0.79
C MET A 665 -1.39 -16.57 -0.07
N PHE A 666 -1.72 -16.35 1.19
CA PHE A 666 -1.05 -15.42 2.10
C PHE A 666 -0.20 -16.23 3.08
N VAL A 667 1.11 -16.23 2.90
CA VAL A 667 2.00 -17.16 3.61
C VAL A 667 3.05 -16.40 4.40
N ALA A 668 2.95 -16.45 5.73
CA ALA A 668 3.92 -15.85 6.65
C ALA A 668 4.24 -14.38 6.35
N ASN A 669 3.24 -13.59 5.95
CA ASN A 669 3.34 -12.12 5.98
C ASN A 669 3.27 -11.65 7.43
N LYS A 670 3.88 -10.50 7.75
CA LYS A 670 3.68 -9.89 9.07
C LYS A 670 2.22 -9.47 9.24
N LYS A 671 1.62 -8.93 8.18
CA LYS A 671 0.19 -8.60 8.08
C LYS A 671 -0.31 -9.14 6.75
N SER A 672 -1.34 -10.00 6.73
CA SER A 672 -1.75 -10.63 5.47
C SER A 672 -2.67 -9.73 4.64
N THR A 673 -3.72 -9.19 5.24
CA THR A 673 -4.67 -8.29 4.56
C THR A 673 -5.04 -7.09 5.41
N MET A 674 -5.15 -5.92 4.76
CA MET A 674 -5.69 -4.69 5.32
C MET A 674 -6.70 -4.10 4.33
N PHE A 675 -7.98 -4.42 4.54
CA PHE A 675 -9.04 -3.96 3.65
C PHE A 675 -9.69 -2.69 4.20
N ALA A 676 -9.36 -1.53 3.63
CA ALA A 676 -10.08 -0.28 3.87
C ALA A 676 -11.40 -0.18 3.07
N SER A 677 -11.66 -1.18 2.22
CA SER A 677 -12.86 -1.36 1.41
C SER A 677 -13.63 -2.63 1.81
N TYR A 678 -14.67 -2.97 1.04
CA TYR A 678 -15.45 -4.20 1.19
C TYR A 678 -14.89 -5.36 0.34
N SER A 679 -13.59 -5.30 0.05
CA SER A 679 -12.88 -6.33 -0.72
C SER A 679 -13.01 -7.72 -0.10
N ILE A 680 -12.98 -8.73 -0.97
CA ILE A 680 -13.30 -10.11 -0.60
C ILE A 680 -12.08 -10.99 -0.83
N ALA A 681 -11.58 -11.63 0.22
CA ALA A 681 -10.73 -12.80 0.07
C ALA A 681 -11.62 -14.06 0.01
N SER A 682 -11.57 -14.77 -1.10
CA SER A 682 -12.44 -15.93 -1.35
C SER A 682 -11.62 -17.16 -1.73
N ASN A 683 -12.00 -18.32 -1.18
CA ASN A 683 -11.34 -19.62 -1.40
C ASN A 683 -9.81 -19.55 -1.22
N SER A 684 -9.33 -18.70 -0.31
CA SER A 684 -7.92 -18.36 -0.18
C SER A 684 -7.29 -19.04 1.04
N LEU A 685 -5.96 -19.06 1.09
CA LEU A 685 -5.19 -19.68 2.15
C LEU A 685 -4.47 -18.61 2.97
N PHE A 686 -4.54 -18.70 4.29
CA PHE A 686 -3.82 -17.82 5.22
C PHE A 686 -2.96 -18.65 6.16
N VAL A 687 -1.64 -18.61 5.99
CA VAL A 687 -0.68 -19.39 6.79
C VAL A 687 0.12 -18.46 7.68
N ALA A 688 0.03 -18.64 8.99
CA ALA A 688 0.82 -17.85 9.93
C ALA A 688 2.32 -18.19 9.82
N HIS A 689 2.68 -19.48 9.78
CA HIS A 689 4.07 -19.93 9.75
C HIS A 689 4.29 -21.02 8.69
N ALA A 690 5.28 -20.81 7.81
CA ALA A 690 5.66 -21.78 6.78
C ALA A 690 6.80 -22.72 7.19
N GLY A 691 7.37 -22.55 8.39
CA GLY A 691 8.50 -23.36 8.88
C GLY A 691 9.78 -23.20 8.05
N LEU A 692 10.08 -21.99 7.56
CA LEU A 692 11.25 -21.69 6.71
C LEU A 692 12.09 -20.49 7.20
N ASN A 693 11.81 -19.99 8.41
CA ASN A 693 12.47 -18.83 9.01
C ASN A 693 12.47 -17.58 8.11
N LEU A 694 11.32 -17.30 7.47
CA LEU A 694 11.12 -16.13 6.60
C LEU A 694 11.14 -14.79 7.37
N TRP A 695 11.05 -14.85 8.69
CA TRP A 695 11.09 -13.71 9.62
C TRP A 695 11.84 -14.12 10.89
N PRO A 696 12.33 -13.13 11.68
CA PRO A 696 12.79 -13.37 13.04
C PRO A 696 11.76 -14.17 13.87
N ALA A 697 12.26 -15.10 14.68
CA ALA A 697 11.45 -16.07 15.40
C ALA A 697 10.46 -15.46 16.40
N ASN A 698 10.57 -14.19 16.76
CA ASN A 698 9.69 -13.47 17.69
C ASN A 698 8.68 -12.53 16.99
N THR A 699 8.61 -12.55 15.66
CA THR A 699 7.72 -11.67 14.91
C THR A 699 6.26 -12.12 15.07
N GLU A 700 5.44 -11.28 15.71
CA GLU A 700 3.99 -11.48 15.73
C GLU A 700 3.39 -11.22 14.34
N ARG A 701 2.44 -12.09 13.93
CA ARG A 701 1.80 -12.05 12.61
C ARG A 701 0.30 -11.92 12.73
N PHE A 702 -0.29 -11.28 11.72
CA PHE A 702 -1.70 -10.95 11.66
C PHE A 702 -2.34 -11.42 10.36
N ALA A 703 -3.50 -12.08 10.46
CA ALA A 703 -4.24 -12.50 9.28
C ALA A 703 -4.97 -11.29 8.70
N TYR A 704 -5.60 -10.51 9.57
CA TYR A 704 -6.54 -9.49 9.16
C TYR A 704 -6.39 -8.22 10.00
N LEU A 705 -6.12 -7.10 9.35
CA LEU A 705 -6.13 -5.79 9.98
C LEU A 705 -7.54 -5.22 9.94
N VAL A 706 -8.11 -5.01 11.12
CA VAL A 706 -9.41 -4.34 11.28
C VAL A 706 -9.17 -2.84 11.16
N TYR A 707 -9.55 -2.26 10.03
CA TYR A 707 -9.30 -0.86 9.66
C TYR A 707 -10.60 -0.18 9.18
N ASP A 708 -10.56 0.61 8.10
CA ASP A 708 -11.67 1.43 7.60
C ASP A 708 -12.82 0.62 7.01
N GLY A 709 -12.58 -0.47 6.26
CA GLY A 709 -13.64 -1.14 5.49
C GLY A 709 -14.05 -2.47 6.09
N ALA A 710 -15.34 -2.81 5.99
CA ALA A 710 -15.85 -4.12 6.36
C ALA A 710 -15.50 -5.19 5.30
N GLY A 711 -14.19 -5.43 5.13
CA GLY A 711 -13.69 -6.46 4.22
C GLY A 711 -14.11 -7.88 4.65
N GLN A 712 -14.01 -8.83 3.74
CA GLN A 712 -14.70 -10.12 3.86
C GLN A 712 -13.76 -11.31 3.61
N LEU A 713 -13.91 -12.38 4.39
CA LEU A 713 -13.20 -13.65 4.23
C LEU A 713 -14.21 -14.79 4.02
N HIS A 714 -14.24 -15.35 2.82
CA HIS A 714 -15.18 -16.40 2.42
C HIS A 714 -14.46 -17.68 2.02
N ASN A 715 -14.87 -18.81 2.61
CA ASN A 715 -14.33 -20.13 2.27
C ASN A 715 -12.80 -20.20 2.35
N CYS A 716 -12.18 -19.40 3.21
CA CYS A 716 -10.73 -19.38 3.38
C CYS A 716 -10.28 -20.49 4.32
N HIS A 717 -9.05 -20.96 4.14
CA HIS A 717 -8.41 -21.90 5.05
C HIS A 717 -7.29 -21.20 5.83
N LEU A 718 -7.34 -21.30 7.16
CA LEU A 718 -6.43 -20.62 8.07
C LEU A 718 -5.55 -21.66 8.77
N VAL A 719 -4.23 -21.54 8.61
CA VAL A 719 -3.22 -22.49 9.08
C VAL A 719 -2.31 -21.83 10.14
N GLY A 720 -2.28 -22.42 11.34
CA GLY A 720 -1.34 -22.06 12.42
C GLY A 720 -1.73 -20.84 13.25
N TRP A 721 -3.01 -20.46 13.26
CA TRP A 721 -3.50 -19.26 13.98
C TRP A 721 -3.78 -19.48 15.47
N ASN A 722 -3.44 -20.66 16.01
CA ASN A 722 -3.35 -20.94 17.45
C ASN A 722 -1.93 -20.75 18.02
N HIS A 723 -0.95 -20.41 17.19
CA HIS A 723 0.44 -20.21 17.62
C HIS A 723 0.59 -18.95 18.51
N SER A 724 1.54 -18.96 19.45
CA SER A 724 1.74 -17.87 20.42
C SER A 724 2.11 -16.52 19.79
N GLN A 725 2.67 -16.55 18.57
CA GLN A 725 3.03 -15.37 17.77
C GLN A 725 2.14 -15.19 16.54
N ALA A 726 1.01 -15.88 16.50
CA ALA A 726 -0.04 -15.62 15.54
C ALA A 726 -1.19 -14.96 16.29
N ASN A 727 -1.62 -13.80 15.83
CA ASN A 727 -2.81 -13.13 16.31
C ASN A 727 -3.74 -12.94 15.12
N LEU A 728 -4.99 -13.40 15.21
CA LEU A 728 -5.86 -13.34 14.04
C LEU A 728 -6.07 -11.88 13.58
N PHE A 729 -6.21 -10.96 14.54
CA PHE A 729 -6.55 -9.57 14.29
C PHE A 729 -5.48 -8.59 14.81
N ASP A 730 -5.13 -7.61 13.99
CA ASP A 730 -4.51 -6.36 14.44
C ASP A 730 -5.59 -5.27 14.34
N ASN A 731 -5.83 -4.53 15.42
CA ASN A 731 -6.89 -3.54 15.48
C ASN A 731 -6.31 -2.14 15.58
N ILE A 732 -6.54 -1.32 14.56
CA ILE A 732 -5.95 0.02 14.42
C ILE A 732 -7.02 1.08 14.14
N GLY A 733 -6.65 2.36 14.25
CA GLY A 733 -7.59 3.48 14.11
C GLY A 733 -8.00 3.73 12.67
N ALA A 734 -9.26 4.03 12.43
CA ALA A 734 -9.85 4.15 11.10
C ALA A 734 -10.55 5.50 10.88
N GLY A 735 -10.66 6.02 9.65
CA GLY A 735 -11.48 7.20 9.33
C GLY A 735 -12.93 7.00 9.76
N ASN A 736 -13.55 5.98 9.17
CA ASN A 736 -14.79 5.38 9.67
C ASN A 736 -14.44 3.96 10.11
N LYS A 737 -14.78 3.59 11.34
CA LYS A 737 -14.59 2.23 11.83
C LYS A 737 -15.84 1.41 11.51
N HIS A 738 -15.93 0.97 10.25
CA HIS A 738 -17.02 0.13 9.78
C HIS A 738 -17.13 -1.16 10.61
N VAL A 739 -18.34 -1.70 10.69
CA VAL A 739 -18.67 -2.89 11.49
C VAL A 739 -19.07 -4.04 10.56
N ASN A 740 -19.28 -5.23 11.13
CA ASN A 740 -19.72 -6.42 10.41
C ASN A 740 -18.78 -6.84 9.27
N HIS A 741 -17.48 -6.88 9.53
CA HIS A 741 -16.53 -7.58 8.65
C HIS A 741 -16.98 -9.04 8.50
N TYR A 742 -17.27 -9.51 7.27
CA TYR A 742 -17.97 -10.78 7.07
C TYR A 742 -17.03 -11.98 6.92
N PHE A 743 -17.22 -12.98 7.78
CA PHE A 743 -16.46 -14.21 7.80
C PHE A 743 -17.42 -15.39 7.64
N ALA A 744 -17.30 -16.14 6.54
CA ALA A 744 -18.24 -17.21 6.19
C ALA A 744 -17.54 -18.41 5.55
N GLY A 745 -17.96 -19.62 5.93
CA GLY A 745 -17.46 -20.88 5.36
C GLY A 745 -15.94 -21.13 5.54
N ASN A 746 -15.29 -20.35 6.40
CA ASN A 746 -13.86 -20.47 6.65
C ASN A 746 -13.55 -21.79 7.37
N THR A 747 -12.28 -22.18 7.42
CA THR A 747 -11.84 -23.41 8.10
C THR A 747 -10.49 -23.19 8.79
N LEU A 748 -10.22 -23.94 9.85
CA LEU A 748 -8.94 -23.94 10.58
C LEU A 748 -8.22 -25.28 10.39
N ASN A 749 -6.89 -25.30 10.53
CA ASN A 749 -6.11 -26.55 10.55
C ASN A 749 -5.93 -27.15 11.97
N HIS A 750 -6.60 -26.59 12.97
CA HIS A 750 -6.53 -27.00 14.36
C HIS A 750 -7.94 -26.98 14.99
N GLY A 751 -8.11 -27.68 16.11
CA GLY A 751 -9.33 -27.59 16.92
C GLY A 751 -9.42 -26.28 17.71
N GLY A 752 -10.64 -25.91 18.13
CA GLY A 752 -10.89 -24.70 18.93
C GLY A 752 -10.84 -23.40 18.12
N THR A 753 -10.77 -22.28 18.83
CA THR A 753 -10.73 -20.92 18.25
C THR A 753 -9.29 -20.51 17.94
N PRO A 754 -9.05 -19.63 16.96
CA PRO A 754 -7.74 -19.01 16.76
C PRO A 754 -7.42 -18.06 17.91
N ARG A 755 -6.13 -17.74 18.10
CA ARG A 755 -5.69 -16.78 19.11
C ARG A 755 -6.09 -15.36 18.71
N ILE A 756 -6.68 -14.64 19.66
CA ILE A 756 -7.01 -13.22 19.53
C ILE A 756 -6.48 -12.45 20.75
N LEU A 757 -5.66 -11.44 20.49
CA LEU A 757 -5.17 -10.50 21.48
C LEU A 757 -5.47 -9.08 21.02
N LEU A 758 -6.33 -8.38 21.74
CA LEU A 758 -6.62 -6.97 21.50
C LEU A 758 -6.01 -6.09 22.60
N PRO A 759 -5.76 -4.79 22.34
CA PRO A 759 -5.49 -3.79 23.38
C PRO A 759 -6.60 -3.69 24.43
N ASN A 760 -6.33 -3.00 25.55
CA ASN A 760 -7.38 -2.68 26.52
C ASN A 760 -8.15 -1.43 26.08
N TYR A 761 -9.47 -1.60 25.95
CA TYR A 761 -10.42 -0.55 25.63
C TYR A 761 -11.41 -0.29 26.78
N ASP A 762 -11.38 -1.09 27.83
CA ASP A 762 -12.03 -0.77 29.10
C ASP A 762 -11.07 0.07 29.94
N ILE A 763 -11.04 1.37 29.63
CA ILE A 763 -10.13 2.34 30.22
C ILE A 763 -10.88 3.60 30.65
N LYS A 764 -10.51 4.14 31.81
CA LYS A 764 -11.09 5.38 32.34
C LYS A 764 -10.87 6.54 31.36
N PRO A 765 -11.90 7.34 31.03
CA PRO A 765 -11.72 8.59 30.32
C PRO A 765 -10.75 9.51 31.08
N ILE A 766 -9.74 10.06 30.40
CA ILE A 766 -8.76 10.99 31.01
C ILE A 766 -8.74 12.33 30.26
N PRO A 767 -8.49 13.46 30.94
CA PRO A 767 -8.45 14.81 30.34
C PRO A 767 -7.25 15.08 29.42
N ASP A 768 -6.29 14.16 29.34
CA ASP A 768 -5.04 14.33 28.59
C ASP A 768 -5.24 14.26 27.05
N TYR A 769 -4.23 14.70 26.29
CA TYR A 769 -4.20 14.81 24.83
C TYR A 769 -4.70 13.52 24.10
N ILE A 770 -6.01 13.44 23.84
CA ILE A 770 -6.62 12.31 23.12
C ILE A 770 -6.31 12.48 21.63
N THR A 771 -5.25 11.80 21.17
CA THR A 771 -4.94 11.71 19.75
C THR A 771 -5.98 10.88 19.00
N ALA A 772 -5.98 10.99 17.68
CA ALA A 772 -6.72 10.10 16.77
C ALA A 772 -6.41 8.60 16.96
N HIS A 773 -5.35 8.23 17.69
CA HIS A 773 -4.92 6.85 17.89
C HIS A 773 -5.05 6.36 19.34
N ASN A 774 -5.74 7.12 20.19
CA ASN A 774 -5.97 6.73 21.57
C ASN A 774 -7.03 5.63 21.68
N ASN A 775 -6.81 4.63 22.54
CA ASN A 775 -7.73 3.52 22.81
C ASN A 775 -9.12 3.94 23.33
N LEU A 776 -9.32 5.18 23.77
CA LEU A 776 -10.64 5.74 24.13
C LEU A 776 -11.51 6.10 22.92
N GLN A 777 -10.90 6.23 21.73
CA GLN A 777 -11.60 6.70 20.54
C GLN A 777 -12.43 5.57 19.90
N PRO A 778 -13.72 5.80 19.58
CA PRO A 778 -14.56 4.84 18.89
C PRO A 778 -13.95 4.32 17.60
N ARG A 779 -13.20 5.15 16.88
CA ARG A 779 -12.49 4.73 15.67
C ARG A 779 -11.43 3.64 15.87
N ILE A 780 -11.07 3.34 17.11
CA ILE A 780 -10.13 2.28 17.49
C ILE A 780 -10.94 1.09 18.02
N TRP A 781 -11.68 1.27 19.11
CA TRP A 781 -12.28 0.17 19.85
C TRP A 781 -13.55 -0.42 19.22
N SER A 782 -14.19 0.27 18.27
CA SER A 782 -15.45 -0.12 17.62
C SER A 782 -15.29 -1.24 16.59
N MET A 783 -14.66 -2.35 16.97
CA MET A 783 -14.60 -3.53 16.11
C MET A 783 -15.77 -4.47 16.37
N ALA A 784 -16.45 -4.88 15.30
CA ALA A 784 -17.39 -5.99 15.30
C ALA A 784 -17.18 -6.80 14.01
N ILE A 785 -16.80 -8.06 14.15
CA ILE A 785 -16.54 -8.98 13.04
C ILE A 785 -17.62 -10.05 13.06
N ARG A 786 -18.35 -10.20 11.95
CA ARG A 786 -19.48 -11.12 11.84
C ARG A 786 -19.00 -12.49 11.39
N ASP A 787 -18.98 -13.46 12.29
CA ASP A 787 -18.70 -14.86 11.97
C ASP A 787 -19.99 -15.63 11.73
N LEU A 788 -20.35 -15.76 10.46
CA LEU A 788 -21.58 -16.45 10.04
C LEU A 788 -21.46 -17.96 10.21
N SER A 789 -20.24 -18.52 10.08
CA SER A 789 -20.01 -19.97 10.15
C SER A 789 -19.72 -20.48 11.56
N GLY A 790 -19.25 -19.61 12.46
CA GLY A 790 -18.81 -19.99 13.80
C GLY A 790 -17.42 -20.62 13.83
N THR A 791 -16.70 -20.61 12.71
CA THR A 791 -15.36 -21.20 12.61
C THR A 791 -14.36 -20.46 13.50
N ILE A 792 -14.48 -19.13 13.58
CA ILE A 792 -13.56 -18.28 14.32
C ILE A 792 -14.02 -18.16 15.77
N SER A 793 -15.32 -17.93 16.00
CA SER A 793 -15.88 -17.67 17.33
C SER A 793 -16.31 -18.93 18.10
N GLY A 794 -16.40 -20.08 17.41
CA GLY A 794 -16.92 -21.33 17.96
C GLY A 794 -18.44 -21.45 17.99
N LYS A 795 -19.20 -20.46 17.49
CA LYS A 795 -20.67 -20.52 17.36
C LYS A 795 -21.12 -19.73 16.12
N ALA A 796 -21.89 -20.36 15.25
CA ALA A 796 -22.39 -19.72 14.03
C ALA A 796 -23.26 -18.51 14.34
N ASN A 797 -23.30 -17.57 13.39
CA ASN A 797 -24.15 -16.38 13.45
C ASN A 797 -23.88 -15.51 14.69
N THR A 798 -22.60 -15.34 15.06
CA THR A 798 -22.17 -14.50 16.18
C THR A 798 -21.18 -13.41 15.73
N SER A 799 -20.93 -12.45 16.60
CA SER A 799 -20.01 -11.34 16.38
C SER A 799 -18.80 -11.44 17.30
N ILE A 800 -17.64 -11.00 16.84
CA ILE A 800 -16.41 -10.86 17.63
C ILE A 800 -16.22 -9.38 17.94
N VAL A 801 -16.19 -9.03 19.22
CA VAL A 801 -16.11 -7.64 19.70
C VAL A 801 -14.93 -7.44 20.65
N SER A 802 -14.55 -6.18 20.86
CA SER A 802 -13.51 -5.81 21.81
C SER A 802 -14.04 -5.77 23.26
N ASN A 803 -13.17 -5.52 24.23
CA ASN A 803 -13.57 -5.45 25.63
C ASN A 803 -14.18 -4.10 26.07
N HIS A 804 -14.48 -3.18 25.13
CA HIS A 804 -15.07 -1.90 25.49
C HIS A 804 -16.50 -2.11 26.06
N PRO A 805 -16.87 -1.55 27.23
CA PRO A 805 -18.18 -1.77 27.87
C PRO A 805 -19.38 -1.46 26.97
N PHE A 806 -19.25 -0.48 26.07
CA PHE A 806 -20.30 -0.14 25.10
C PHE A 806 -20.67 -1.26 24.11
N LEU A 807 -19.81 -2.28 23.96
CA LEU A 807 -20.05 -3.47 23.14
C LEU A 807 -20.51 -4.69 23.96
N LEU A 808 -20.43 -4.63 25.29
CA LEU A 808 -20.70 -5.76 26.17
C LEU A 808 -22.00 -5.54 26.94
N VAL A 809 -22.94 -6.48 26.89
CA VAL A 809 -24.23 -6.41 27.61
C VAL A 809 -24.35 -7.45 28.73
N GLY A 810 -23.30 -8.23 28.95
CA GLY A 810 -23.14 -9.08 30.14
C GLY A 810 -23.34 -10.58 29.90
N ASP A 811 -23.74 -10.98 28.70
CA ASP A 811 -23.92 -12.38 28.29
C ASP A 811 -22.85 -12.86 27.29
N GLU A 812 -21.84 -12.03 27.00
CA GLU A 812 -20.78 -12.39 26.08
C GLU A 812 -19.90 -13.54 26.58
N TYR A 813 -19.47 -14.39 25.65
CA TYR A 813 -18.59 -15.51 25.93
C TYR A 813 -17.14 -15.18 25.55
N LYS A 814 -16.18 -15.43 26.45
CA LYS A 814 -14.75 -15.30 26.17
C LYS A 814 -14.09 -16.67 26.01
N PRO A 815 -13.69 -17.07 24.79
CA PRO A 815 -12.82 -18.24 24.60
C PRO A 815 -11.53 -18.12 25.43
N THR A 816 -11.02 -19.23 25.93
CA THR A 816 -9.89 -19.27 26.89
C THR A 816 -8.59 -18.70 26.33
N ASN A 817 -8.38 -18.78 25.02
CA ASN A 817 -7.22 -18.24 24.32
C ASN A 817 -7.43 -16.82 23.76
N TRP A 818 -8.52 -16.16 24.12
CA TRP A 818 -8.79 -14.77 23.75
C TRP A 818 -8.48 -13.83 24.91
N ILE A 819 -7.81 -12.73 24.60
CA ILE A 819 -7.47 -11.67 25.56
C ILE A 819 -8.12 -10.38 25.08
N ARG A 820 -9.05 -9.86 25.90
CA ARG A 820 -9.79 -8.60 25.66
C ARG A 820 -10.60 -8.60 24.34
N ALA A 821 -11.00 -9.79 23.89
CA ALA A 821 -11.92 -10.02 22.80
C ALA A 821 -13.00 -10.99 23.27
N TYR A 822 -14.22 -10.83 22.75
CA TYR A 822 -15.39 -11.59 23.19
C TYR A 822 -16.24 -12.01 22.00
N ARG A 823 -16.88 -13.18 22.13
CA ARG A 823 -17.97 -13.60 21.26
C ARG A 823 -19.27 -13.06 21.82
N SER A 824 -19.98 -12.30 20.99
CA SER A 824 -21.28 -11.72 21.27
C SER A 824 -22.33 -12.34 20.35
N ASP A 825 -23.49 -12.70 20.88
CA ASP A 825 -24.63 -13.17 20.07
C ASP A 825 -25.34 -11.99 19.37
N HIS A 826 -24.98 -10.75 19.71
CA HIS A 826 -25.59 -9.54 19.19
C HIS A 826 -25.10 -9.17 17.80
N HIS A 827 -25.98 -8.49 17.07
CA HIS A 827 -25.72 -7.95 15.74
C HIS A 827 -25.53 -6.44 15.85
N PHE A 828 -24.66 -5.89 15.02
CA PHE A 828 -24.35 -4.47 15.06
C PHE A 828 -24.71 -3.79 13.75
N ALA A 829 -24.99 -2.50 13.75
CA ALA A 829 -24.96 -1.65 12.58
C ALA A 829 -24.07 -0.44 12.89
N PHE A 830 -23.46 0.11 11.85
CA PHE A 830 -22.63 1.30 12.00
C PHE A 830 -23.53 2.55 11.99
N ALA A 831 -23.40 3.39 13.00
CA ALA A 831 -24.08 4.69 13.05
C ALA A 831 -23.03 5.82 13.08
N ALA A 832 -23.13 6.79 12.18
CA ALA A 832 -22.33 8.01 12.23
C ALA A 832 -23.17 9.29 12.21
N LEU A 833 -22.79 10.28 13.01
CA LEU A 833 -23.38 11.60 13.02
C LEU A 833 -22.40 12.63 12.46
N SER A 834 -22.86 13.40 11.47
CA SER A 834 -22.18 14.57 10.93
C SER A 834 -23.00 15.83 11.16
N TYR A 835 -22.32 16.95 11.37
CA TYR A 835 -22.93 18.25 11.66
C TYR A 835 -22.70 19.27 10.54
N GLN A 836 -22.06 18.85 9.43
CA GLN A 836 -21.56 19.75 8.37
C GLN A 836 -20.66 20.88 8.91
N LEU A 837 -19.90 20.55 9.96
CA LEU A 837 -18.91 21.42 10.58
C LEU A 837 -17.50 20.94 10.22
N LYS A 838 -16.50 21.81 10.37
CA LYS A 838 -15.11 21.36 10.39
C LYS A 838 -14.93 20.40 11.57
N ALA A 839 -14.10 19.36 11.42
CA ALA A 839 -13.93 18.30 12.42
C ALA A 839 -13.82 18.86 13.87
N ASN A 840 -12.88 19.78 14.09
CA ASN A 840 -12.63 20.42 15.40
C ASN A 840 -13.76 21.33 15.93
N SER A 841 -14.88 21.46 15.20
CA SER A 841 -16.04 22.25 15.58
C SER A 841 -17.27 21.41 15.91
N ASN A 842 -17.17 20.07 15.87
CA ASN A 842 -18.25 19.19 16.28
C ASN A 842 -18.61 19.42 17.77
N PRO A 843 -19.90 19.31 18.14
CA PRO A 843 -20.33 19.45 19.54
C PRO A 843 -19.84 18.27 20.37
N ASN A 844 -19.71 18.47 21.68
CA ASN A 844 -19.40 17.37 22.59
C ASN A 844 -20.70 16.61 22.87
N VAL A 845 -20.61 15.29 22.87
CA VAL A 845 -21.77 14.43 23.02
C VAL A 845 -21.43 13.26 23.94
N VAL A 846 -22.32 13.00 24.89
CA VAL A 846 -22.35 11.75 25.64
C VAL A 846 -23.45 10.87 25.08
N VAL A 847 -23.12 9.62 24.78
CA VAL A 847 -24.08 8.62 24.32
C VAL A 847 -24.16 7.53 25.36
N THR A 848 -25.35 7.29 25.91
CA THR A 848 -25.62 6.21 26.86
C THR A 848 -26.50 5.14 26.20
N ARG A 849 -26.05 3.89 26.21
CA ARG A 849 -26.83 2.70 25.84
C ARG A 849 -27.53 2.16 27.09
N THR A 850 -28.84 1.93 27.00
CA THR A 850 -29.65 1.39 28.09
C THR A 850 -30.61 0.31 27.59
N LYS A 851 -30.82 -0.72 28.41
CA LYS A 851 -31.89 -1.73 28.26
C LYS A 851 -32.09 -2.42 29.61
N SER A 852 -33.36 -2.59 30.00
CA SER A 852 -33.69 -3.27 31.27
C SER A 852 -33.07 -4.66 31.32
N GLY A 853 -32.46 -5.02 32.45
CA GLY A 853 -31.78 -6.30 32.65
C GLY A 853 -30.36 -6.40 32.09
N THR A 854 -29.83 -5.33 31.48
CA THR A 854 -28.44 -5.27 30.99
C THR A 854 -27.68 -4.10 31.62
N PRO A 855 -26.34 -4.14 31.70
CA PRO A 855 -25.54 -3.01 32.15
C PRO A 855 -25.65 -1.81 31.20
N ASP A 856 -25.86 -0.64 31.79
CA ASP A 856 -25.75 0.63 31.08
C ASP A 856 -24.28 0.90 30.73
N ALA A 857 -24.05 1.52 29.58
CA ALA A 857 -22.71 1.89 29.13
C ALA A 857 -22.73 3.23 28.40
N SER A 858 -21.70 4.04 28.61
CA SER A 858 -21.59 5.39 28.03
C SER A 858 -20.29 5.58 27.25
N VAL A 859 -20.36 6.45 26.24
CA VAL A 859 -19.21 6.95 25.47
C VAL A 859 -19.26 8.47 25.47
N TYR A 860 -18.13 9.12 25.70
CA TYR A 860 -18.01 10.57 25.72
C TYR A 860 -17.10 11.06 24.60
N TYR A 861 -17.66 11.84 23.68
CA TYR A 861 -16.94 12.54 22.63
C TYR A 861 -16.44 13.89 23.14
N ILE A 862 -15.22 13.90 23.69
CA ILE A 862 -14.62 15.03 24.42
C ILE A 862 -13.66 15.87 23.57
N PRO A 863 -13.56 17.18 23.83
CA PRO A 863 -12.36 17.99 23.64
C PRO A 863 -11.65 18.39 24.94
N GLY A 864 -10.34 18.27 24.93
CA GLY A 864 -9.43 19.24 25.53
C GLY A 864 -9.03 20.27 24.48
N ALA A 865 -8.34 21.33 24.88
CA ALA A 865 -7.86 22.42 24.01
C ALA A 865 -6.99 21.95 22.81
N HIS A 866 -6.62 20.67 22.78
CA HIS A 866 -5.81 20.04 21.73
C HIS A 866 -6.38 18.70 21.21
N SER A 867 -7.62 18.34 21.52
CA SER A 867 -8.19 17.03 21.15
C SER A 867 -8.72 16.99 19.72
N TYR A 868 -8.57 15.84 19.09
CA TYR A 868 -9.15 15.55 17.78
C TYR A 868 -10.67 15.33 17.90
N LYS A 869 -11.49 16.29 17.48
CA LYS A 869 -12.94 16.10 17.37
C LYS A 869 -13.26 15.56 15.99
N GLU A 870 -13.59 14.28 15.89
CA GLU A 870 -14.12 13.70 14.66
C GLU A 870 -15.64 13.75 14.60
N HIS A 871 -16.21 13.31 13.47
CA HIS A 871 -17.62 12.97 13.41
C HIS A 871 -17.90 11.82 14.40
N HIS A 872 -19.08 11.79 15.00
CA HIS A 872 -19.37 10.75 16.00
C HIS A 872 -19.73 9.45 15.29
N GLN A 873 -19.19 8.33 15.76
CA GLN A 873 -19.38 7.02 15.13
C GLN A 873 -19.46 5.91 16.16
N LEU A 874 -20.54 5.11 16.14
CA LEU A 874 -20.74 4.03 17.10
C LEU A 874 -21.24 2.76 16.42
N PRO A 875 -20.78 1.59 16.88
CA PRO A 875 -21.42 0.31 16.63
C PRO A 875 -22.68 0.22 17.51
N LEU A 876 -23.85 0.11 16.91
CA LEU A 876 -25.13 0.00 17.63
C LEU A 876 -25.69 -1.41 17.48
N ILE A 877 -26.17 -2.00 18.57
CA ILE A 877 -26.87 -3.28 18.57
C ILE A 877 -28.23 -3.09 17.92
N VAL A 878 -28.58 -3.98 16.98
CA VAL A 878 -29.83 -3.90 16.21
C VAL A 878 -30.86 -4.94 16.64
N ASN A 879 -32.14 -4.63 16.46
CA ASN A 879 -33.30 -5.53 16.64
C ASN A 879 -33.53 -6.05 18.07
N GLU A 880 -32.93 -5.43 19.08
CA GLU A 880 -32.96 -5.93 20.46
C GLU A 880 -33.53 -4.94 21.49
N GLY A 881 -34.10 -3.82 21.03
CA GLY A 881 -34.78 -2.86 21.90
C GLY A 881 -33.86 -2.01 22.77
N PHE A 882 -32.55 -1.96 22.49
CA PHE A 882 -31.63 -1.02 23.14
C PHE A 882 -31.98 0.43 22.78
N LEU A 883 -31.89 1.31 23.76
CA LEU A 883 -32.06 2.76 23.59
C LEU A 883 -30.72 3.48 23.72
N TYR A 884 -30.35 4.23 22.68
CA TYR A 884 -29.13 5.04 22.64
C TYR A 884 -29.48 6.53 22.83
N THR A 885 -29.17 7.06 24.00
CA THR A 885 -29.49 8.45 24.37
C THR A 885 -28.32 9.37 24.10
N TYR A 886 -28.50 10.29 23.15
CA TYR A 886 -27.55 11.35 22.82
C TYR A 886 -27.85 12.59 23.66
N ARG A 887 -26.89 12.99 24.48
CA ARG A 887 -26.89 14.26 25.21
C ARG A 887 -25.79 15.15 24.66
N TYR A 888 -26.14 16.38 24.35
CA TYR A 888 -25.23 17.38 23.80
C TYR A 888 -24.81 18.30 24.94
N GLU A 889 -23.56 18.74 24.96
CA GLU A 889 -23.14 19.86 25.84
C GLU A 889 -23.39 21.22 25.19
N SER A 890 -23.48 21.23 23.87
CA SER A 890 -23.82 22.40 23.08
C SER A 890 -24.51 21.99 21.78
N LEU A 891 -25.47 22.80 21.33
CA LEU A 891 -26.16 22.55 20.07
C LEU A 891 -25.25 22.90 18.88
N PRO A 892 -25.26 22.12 17.78
CA PRO A 892 -24.55 22.47 16.56
C PRO A 892 -24.98 23.83 16.01
N ASN A 893 -24.01 24.72 15.71
CA ASN A 893 -24.31 26.06 15.18
C ASN A 893 -25.00 26.04 13.81
N LYS A 894 -24.85 24.96 13.03
CA LYS A 894 -25.54 24.76 11.75
C LYS A 894 -27.00 24.30 11.91
N LYS A 895 -27.47 24.11 13.14
CA LYS A 895 -28.82 23.67 13.49
C LYS A 895 -29.25 22.40 12.74
N LYS A 896 -28.32 21.45 12.65
CA LYS A 896 -28.45 20.24 11.84
C LYS A 896 -27.68 19.07 12.46
N VAL A 897 -28.27 17.88 12.39
CA VAL A 897 -27.61 16.58 12.60
C VAL A 897 -27.93 15.68 11.43
N ILE A 898 -26.93 15.07 10.81
CA ILE A 898 -27.09 14.04 9.78
C ILE A 898 -26.62 12.73 10.36
N LEU A 899 -27.56 11.82 10.61
CA LEU A 899 -27.31 10.45 11.03
C LEU A 899 -27.19 9.57 9.79
N ARG A 900 -26.22 8.66 9.77
CA ARG A 900 -25.96 7.69 8.71
C ARG A 900 -25.93 6.28 9.33
N MET A 901 -26.78 5.38 8.84
CA MET A 901 -26.76 3.95 9.11
C MET A 901 -26.02 3.24 7.96
N ALA A 902 -25.05 2.39 8.30
CA ALA A 902 -24.28 1.58 7.36
C ALA A 902 -24.07 0.16 7.92
N ASP A 903 -23.56 -0.74 7.07
CA ASP A 903 -23.19 -2.12 7.42
C ASP A 903 -24.36 -2.96 7.99
N ALA A 904 -25.60 -2.64 7.59
CA ALA A 904 -26.82 -3.24 8.12
C ALA A 904 -27.52 -4.17 7.11
N PHE A 905 -28.29 -5.13 7.60
CA PHE A 905 -29.19 -5.96 6.80
C PHE A 905 -30.55 -5.30 6.63
N GLU A 906 -31.28 -5.72 5.60
CA GLU A 906 -32.68 -5.34 5.45
C GLU A 906 -33.48 -5.73 6.70
N GLY A 907 -34.22 -4.78 7.25
CA GLY A 907 -34.99 -4.94 8.48
C GLY A 907 -34.23 -4.62 9.77
N ASP A 908 -32.91 -4.47 9.74
CA ASP A 908 -32.16 -4.08 10.94
C ASP A 908 -32.59 -2.70 11.43
N ASP A 909 -32.88 -2.58 12.73
CA ASP A 909 -33.29 -1.34 13.37
C ASP A 909 -32.60 -1.06 14.71
N TYR A 910 -32.46 0.23 15.02
CA TYR A 910 -32.07 0.70 16.34
C TYR A 910 -32.87 1.94 16.77
N MET A 911 -32.94 2.17 18.08
CA MET A 911 -33.67 3.28 18.69
C MET A 911 -32.72 4.33 19.28
N LEU A 912 -32.89 5.58 18.86
CA LEU A 912 -32.14 6.72 19.37
C LEU A 912 -33.06 7.66 20.17
N ARG A 913 -32.50 8.32 21.17
CA ARG A 913 -33.13 9.44 21.88
C ARG A 913 -32.22 10.66 21.80
N PHE A 914 -32.66 11.70 21.12
CA PHE A 914 -32.03 13.02 21.20
C PHE A 914 -32.65 13.78 22.37
N LYS A 915 -31.91 13.80 23.49
CA LYS A 915 -32.35 14.44 24.73
C LYS A 915 -32.56 15.94 24.49
N ASP A 916 -33.66 16.48 25.00
CA ASP A 916 -34.02 17.90 24.92
C ASP A 916 -34.32 18.48 23.52
N PHE A 917 -34.20 17.69 22.44
CA PHE A 917 -34.49 18.17 21.08
C PHE A 917 -35.96 18.49 20.84
N GLY A 918 -36.88 18.04 21.70
CA GLY A 918 -38.29 18.43 21.67
C GLY A 918 -38.52 19.89 22.05
N LYS A 919 -37.56 20.54 22.73
CA LYS A 919 -37.58 21.99 23.02
C LYS A 919 -37.26 22.84 21.79
N LEU A 920 -36.70 22.26 20.73
CA LEU A 920 -36.32 22.97 19.51
C LEU A 920 -37.56 23.31 18.69
N GLY A 921 -37.66 24.57 18.26
CA GLY A 921 -38.68 25.05 17.34
C GLY A 921 -38.32 24.73 15.89
N GLY A 922 -39.33 24.56 15.05
CA GLY A 922 -39.15 24.28 13.61
C GLY A 922 -38.46 22.94 13.32
N LEU A 923 -38.63 21.94 14.20
CA LEU A 923 -38.04 20.62 14.04
C LEU A 923 -38.52 19.97 12.73
N SER A 924 -37.59 19.65 11.84
CA SER A 924 -37.81 18.92 10.60
C SER A 924 -36.91 17.69 10.58
N ILE A 925 -37.49 16.52 10.31
CA ILE A 925 -36.77 15.24 10.24
C ILE A 925 -37.06 14.62 8.89
N THR A 926 -36.04 14.52 8.05
CA THR A 926 -36.13 13.98 6.70
C THR A 926 -35.22 12.78 6.51
N THR A 927 -35.48 11.96 5.49
CA THR A 927 -34.65 10.79 5.21
C THR A 927 -34.46 10.55 3.72
N THR A 928 -33.31 9.98 3.36
CA THR A 928 -33.04 9.50 1.99
C THR A 928 -34.01 8.40 1.54
N GLN A 929 -34.58 7.61 2.47
CA GLN A 929 -35.58 6.59 2.17
C GLN A 929 -36.86 7.12 1.52
N LEU A 930 -37.12 8.42 1.67
CA LEU A 930 -38.27 9.12 1.15
C LEU A 930 -37.85 10.21 0.18
N ASN A 931 -36.71 10.03 -0.50
CA ASN A 931 -36.12 11.01 -1.42
C ASN A 931 -35.93 12.41 -0.79
N GLY A 932 -35.55 12.45 0.49
CA GLY A 932 -35.44 13.70 1.27
C GLY A 932 -36.77 14.18 1.87
N GLY A 933 -37.84 13.39 1.77
CA GLY A 933 -39.13 13.66 2.39
C GLY A 933 -39.15 13.48 3.91
N ASN A 934 -40.23 13.94 4.54
CA ASN A 934 -40.41 13.92 5.99
C ASN A 934 -40.61 12.49 6.52
N VAL A 935 -39.93 12.18 7.62
CA VAL A 935 -40.11 10.94 8.37
C VAL A 935 -41.47 10.97 9.10
N PRO A 936 -42.26 9.87 9.13
CA PRO A 936 -43.53 9.82 9.85
C PRO A 936 -43.38 10.04 11.35
N ALA A 937 -44.30 10.82 11.93
CA ALA A 937 -44.45 11.01 13.37
C ALA A 937 -45.43 9.99 13.96
N TYR A 938 -45.06 9.36 15.06
CA TYR A 938 -45.91 8.40 15.79
C TYR A 938 -46.54 9.05 17.03
N SER A 939 -47.69 8.54 17.48
CA SER A 939 -48.44 9.09 18.62
C SER A 939 -47.90 8.68 19.99
N SER A 940 -47.11 7.61 20.06
CA SER A 940 -46.51 7.10 21.29
C SER A 940 -45.16 6.42 21.04
N TYR A 941 -44.37 6.26 22.10
CA TYR A 941 -43.10 5.54 22.05
C TYR A 941 -43.30 4.06 21.67
N SER A 942 -44.33 3.41 22.21
CA SER A 942 -44.67 2.03 21.88
C SER A 942 -45.05 1.86 20.40
N ALA A 943 -45.83 2.81 19.85
CA ALA A 943 -46.16 2.82 18.42
C ALA A 943 -44.91 3.00 17.55
N LEU A 944 -43.96 3.84 17.96
CA LEU A 944 -42.67 3.98 17.27
C LEU A 944 -41.82 2.71 17.37
N GLN A 945 -41.75 2.06 18.54
CA GLN A 945 -40.99 0.83 18.71
C GLN A 945 -41.49 -0.30 17.80
N GLY A 946 -42.82 -0.45 17.69
CA GLY A 946 -43.47 -1.43 16.82
C GLY A 946 -43.48 -1.07 15.32
N ALA A 947 -42.99 0.11 14.94
CA ALA A 947 -42.93 0.52 13.54
C ALA A 947 -41.93 -0.33 12.74
N THR A 948 -42.27 -0.66 11.50
CA THR A 948 -41.39 -1.38 10.55
C THR A 948 -40.63 -0.46 9.60
N SER A 949 -40.78 0.87 9.76
CA SER A 949 -40.11 1.88 8.95
C SER A 949 -39.44 2.93 9.84
N THR A 950 -38.47 3.65 9.28
CA THR A 950 -37.90 4.83 9.92
C THR A 950 -39.00 5.81 10.33
N GLY A 951 -38.94 6.30 11.57
CA GLY A 951 -40.04 7.02 12.24
C GLY A 951 -39.54 7.82 13.42
N TYR A 952 -40.30 8.82 13.88
CA TYR A 952 -39.97 9.54 15.12
C TYR A 952 -41.17 9.74 16.05
N TYR A 953 -40.89 9.96 17.33
CA TYR A 953 -41.88 10.30 18.36
C TYR A 953 -41.33 11.42 19.23
N LYS A 954 -42.10 12.49 19.39
CA LYS A 954 -41.76 13.61 20.28
C LYS A 954 -42.49 13.44 21.61
N ASN A 955 -41.75 13.27 22.70
CA ASN A 955 -42.29 13.12 24.05
C ASN A 955 -41.82 14.28 24.94
N GLY A 956 -42.69 15.28 25.14
CA GLY A 956 -42.36 16.46 25.92
C GLY A 956 -41.08 17.14 25.41
N THR A 957 -40.00 17.03 26.18
CA THR A 957 -38.71 17.63 25.87
C THR A 957 -37.85 16.82 24.90
N ASP A 958 -38.14 15.55 24.63
CA ASP A 958 -37.22 14.66 23.91
C ASP A 958 -37.76 14.23 22.55
N VAL A 959 -36.85 13.83 21.65
CA VAL A 959 -37.17 13.23 20.35
C VAL A 959 -36.59 11.82 20.30
N TYR A 960 -37.46 10.84 20.08
CA TYR A 960 -37.11 9.44 19.82
C TYR A 960 -37.12 9.20 18.32
N LEU A 961 -36.13 8.48 17.81
CA LEU A 961 -35.97 8.17 16.39
C LEU A 961 -35.70 6.68 16.25
N LYS A 962 -36.54 5.97 15.50
CA LYS A 962 -36.26 4.61 15.01
C LYS A 962 -35.70 4.73 13.60
N VAL A 963 -34.56 4.10 13.36
CA VAL A 963 -33.99 3.98 12.02
C VAL A 963 -34.06 2.52 11.62
N VAL A 964 -34.62 2.23 10.45
CA VAL A 964 -34.78 0.86 9.93
C VAL A 964 -34.11 0.79 8.57
N ALA A 965 -33.21 -0.16 8.35
CA ALA A 965 -32.62 -0.38 7.03
C ALA A 965 -33.66 -1.00 6.06
N LYS A 966 -33.91 -0.36 4.92
CA LYS A 966 -34.86 -0.87 3.90
C LYS A 966 -34.27 -1.88 2.93
N ALA A 967 -32.94 -2.04 2.95
CA ALA A 967 -32.19 -2.96 2.11
C ALA A 967 -30.89 -3.32 2.83
N ARG A 968 -30.11 -4.22 2.24
CA ARG A 968 -28.75 -4.49 2.71
C ARG A 968 -27.85 -3.29 2.39
N LEU A 969 -27.28 -2.67 3.43
CA LEU A 969 -26.43 -1.48 3.32
C LEU A 969 -24.95 -1.90 3.33
N ILE A 970 -24.29 -1.82 2.18
CA ILE A 970 -22.85 -2.12 2.03
C ILE A 970 -22.21 -0.94 1.30
N GLY A 971 -21.36 -0.20 2.00
CA GLY A 971 -20.73 1.00 1.47
C GLY A 971 -21.67 2.20 1.41
N THR A 972 -21.10 3.41 1.29
CA THR A 972 -21.85 4.63 1.63
C THR A 972 -22.94 5.05 0.65
N GLU A 973 -22.96 4.48 -0.56
CA GLU A 973 -24.04 4.75 -1.53
C GLU A 973 -25.34 4.06 -1.16
N ALA A 974 -25.25 2.96 -0.40
CA ALA A 974 -26.40 2.23 0.10
C ALA A 974 -26.82 2.69 1.51
N ASP A 975 -26.10 3.62 2.14
CA ASP A 975 -26.38 4.02 3.52
C ASP A 975 -27.71 4.77 3.66
N GLU A 976 -28.39 4.54 4.77
CA GLU A 976 -29.58 5.29 5.12
C GLU A 976 -29.22 6.54 5.90
N GLN A 977 -29.69 7.70 5.42
CA GLN A 977 -29.46 8.97 6.09
C GLN A 977 -30.76 9.54 6.65
N VAL A 978 -30.69 10.03 7.89
CA VAL A 978 -31.74 10.81 8.55
C VAL A 978 -31.17 12.17 8.92
N THR A 979 -31.81 13.24 8.46
CA THR A 979 -31.41 14.61 8.73
C THR A 979 -32.40 15.26 9.69
N ILE A 980 -31.91 15.74 10.83
CA ILE A 980 -32.66 16.50 11.82
C ILE A 980 -32.24 17.97 11.72
N GLN A 981 -33.20 18.88 11.51
CA GLN A 981 -32.99 20.33 11.42
C GLN A 981 -33.95 21.09 12.31
N TRP A 982 -33.57 22.30 12.72
CA TRP A 982 -34.40 23.16 13.57
C TRP A 982 -34.12 24.65 13.35
N SER A 983 -34.97 25.52 13.91
CA SER A 983 -34.87 26.98 13.77
C SER A 983 -34.48 27.71 15.05
N THR A 984 -34.84 27.20 16.25
CA THR A 984 -34.53 27.85 17.54
C THR A 984 -33.65 27.00 18.45
N ASN A 985 -32.84 27.63 19.31
CA ASN A 985 -31.99 26.94 20.29
C ASN A 985 -32.60 27.03 21.70
N PHE A 986 -32.12 26.19 22.61
CA PHE A 986 -32.36 26.28 24.05
C PHE A 986 -31.02 26.27 24.81
N THR A 987 -31.04 26.65 26.09
CA THR A 987 -29.88 26.51 26.97
C THR A 987 -29.69 25.06 27.39
N VAL A 988 -28.61 24.45 26.91
CA VAL A 988 -28.25 23.07 27.22
C VAL A 988 -27.80 22.98 28.68
N ALA A 989 -28.38 22.06 29.45
CA ALA A 989 -27.96 21.80 30.82
C ALA A 989 -26.60 21.10 30.83
N LYS A 990 -25.82 21.29 31.90
CA LYS A 990 -24.60 20.50 32.13
C LYS A 990 -24.97 19.00 32.16
N ILE A 991 -24.15 18.17 31.51
CA ILE A 991 -24.32 16.72 31.54
C ILE A 991 -23.64 16.21 32.81
N ASP A 992 -24.38 15.43 33.59
CA ASP A 992 -23.92 14.68 34.77
C ASP A 992 -24.51 13.27 34.58
N THR A 993 -23.69 12.37 34.03
CA THR A 993 -24.13 11.05 33.58
C THR A 993 -24.24 10.06 34.73
N ASP A 994 -23.37 10.15 35.72
CA ASP A 994 -23.37 9.26 36.88
C ASP A 994 -24.18 9.79 38.06
N GLY A 995 -24.58 11.05 38.04
CA GLY A 995 -25.47 11.70 39.00
C GLY A 995 -24.76 12.16 40.27
N ASP A 996 -23.46 12.44 40.21
CA ASP A 996 -22.64 12.82 41.37
C ASP A 996 -22.60 14.35 41.62
N GLU A 997 -23.41 15.13 40.88
CA GLU A 997 -23.51 16.60 40.84
C GLU A 997 -22.35 17.32 40.16
N MET A 998 -21.24 16.64 39.87
CA MET A 998 -20.19 17.17 39.02
C MET A 998 -20.57 16.87 37.57
N SER A 999 -20.30 17.82 36.66
CA SER A 999 -20.56 17.54 35.25
C SER A 999 -19.48 16.66 34.66
N ASP A 1000 -19.80 15.81 33.68
CA ASP A 1000 -18.86 14.88 33.04
C ASP A 1000 -17.55 15.58 32.60
N LEU A 1001 -17.66 16.83 32.11
CA LEU A 1001 -16.52 17.65 31.71
C LEU A 1001 -15.68 18.12 32.92
N ASP A 1002 -16.34 18.57 33.98
CA ASP A 1002 -15.69 19.01 35.22
C ASP A 1002 -15.01 17.83 35.92
N GLU A 1003 -15.66 16.66 35.95
CA GLU A 1003 -15.10 15.41 36.45
C GLU A 1003 -13.85 14.99 35.71
N LEU A 1004 -13.92 14.99 34.38
CA LEU A 1004 -12.78 14.67 33.55
C LEU A 1004 -11.62 15.63 33.83
N ASN A 1005 -11.88 16.94 33.87
CA ASN A 1005 -10.86 17.95 34.21
C ASN A 1005 -10.27 17.75 35.61
N ALA A 1006 -11.04 17.18 36.55
CA ALA A 1006 -10.60 16.82 37.89
C ALA A 1006 -9.96 15.42 37.98
N GLY A 1007 -9.89 14.65 36.88
CA GLY A 1007 -9.37 13.28 36.86
C GLY A 1007 -10.32 12.23 37.45
N ARG A 1008 -11.62 12.55 37.56
CA ARG A 1008 -12.70 11.67 38.01
C ARG A 1008 -13.36 10.91 36.85
N HIS A 1009 -14.20 9.93 37.16
CA HIS A 1009 -14.77 9.02 36.18
C HIS A 1009 -16.18 9.47 35.79
N PRO A 1010 -16.41 10.04 34.59
CA PRO A 1010 -17.66 10.72 34.26
C PRO A 1010 -18.93 9.86 34.20
N PHE A 1011 -18.77 8.55 34.34
CA PHE A 1011 -19.85 7.56 34.27
C PHE A 1011 -19.90 6.65 35.50
N ASP A 1012 -19.13 6.97 36.55
CA ASP A 1012 -19.07 6.15 37.74
C ASP A 1012 -18.86 6.97 39.02
N ALA A 1013 -19.96 7.19 39.74
CA ALA A 1013 -19.99 7.94 40.98
C ALA A 1013 -19.19 7.30 42.13
N SER A 1014 -18.51 6.17 41.91
CA SER A 1014 -17.62 5.56 42.91
C SER A 1014 -16.47 6.48 43.33
N ASP A 1015 -16.12 7.49 42.53
CA ASP A 1015 -15.14 8.53 42.88
C ASP A 1015 -15.75 9.91 43.24
N LEU A 1016 -17.05 9.93 43.54
CA LEU A 1016 -17.78 11.08 44.12
C LEU A 1016 -16.99 11.74 45.25
N GLY A 1017 -16.92 13.09 45.26
CA GLY A 1017 -16.43 13.80 46.43
C GLY A 1017 -16.44 15.33 46.37
N ALA A 1018 -16.47 15.94 47.55
CA ALA A 1018 -16.30 17.35 47.80
C ALA A 1018 -14.97 17.59 48.54
N TYR A 1019 -14.14 18.52 48.04
CA TYR A 1019 -12.76 18.77 48.50
C TYR A 1019 -12.53 20.20 48.97
N PHE A 1020 -13.48 21.12 48.76
CA PHE A 1020 -13.47 22.48 49.31
C PHE A 1020 -12.19 23.28 48.99
N ASN A 1021 -11.61 23.05 47.81
CA ASN A 1021 -10.32 23.63 47.43
C ASN A 1021 -10.42 25.11 47.00
N THR A 1022 -11.62 25.57 46.65
CA THR A 1022 -11.85 26.93 46.15
C THR A 1022 -12.51 27.78 47.24
N PRO A 1023 -11.85 28.86 47.73
CA PRO A 1023 -12.43 29.75 48.75
C PRO A 1023 -13.84 30.23 48.37
N GLY A 1024 -14.77 30.12 49.31
CA GLY A 1024 -16.18 30.50 49.10
C GLY A 1024 -17.04 29.51 48.29
N ASN A 1025 -16.46 28.45 47.70
CA ASN A 1025 -17.23 27.42 47.00
C ASN A 1025 -17.55 26.24 47.94
N LEU A 1026 -18.82 26.08 48.29
CA LEU A 1026 -19.29 25.03 49.19
C LEU A 1026 -19.43 23.65 48.51
N GLU A 1027 -19.23 23.53 47.20
CA GLU A 1027 -19.34 22.27 46.44
C GLU A 1027 -20.66 21.51 46.72
N GLY A 1028 -21.78 22.24 46.75
CA GLY A 1028 -23.13 21.72 47.01
C GLY A 1028 -23.53 21.66 48.50
N TRP A 1029 -22.56 21.64 49.42
CA TRP A 1029 -22.83 21.51 50.86
C TRP A 1029 -23.32 22.81 51.51
N THR A 1030 -24.63 22.91 51.76
CA THR A 1030 -25.27 24.08 52.35
C THR A 1030 -25.72 23.83 53.79
N SER A 1031 -25.79 24.91 54.59
CA SER A 1031 -26.37 24.84 55.94
C SER A 1031 -27.87 24.56 55.84
N SER A 1032 -28.34 23.54 56.55
CA SER A 1032 -29.76 23.15 56.61
C SER A 1032 -30.43 23.65 57.89
N SER A 1033 -29.78 23.45 59.04
CA SER A 1033 -30.28 23.88 60.36
C SER A 1033 -29.12 23.96 61.36
N ASN A 1034 -29.22 24.82 62.38
CA ASN A 1034 -28.32 24.84 63.55
C ASN A 1034 -26.81 24.92 63.24
N VAL A 1035 -26.41 25.52 62.12
CA VAL A 1035 -24.99 25.80 61.79
C VAL A 1035 -24.83 27.29 61.50
N SER A 1036 -23.95 27.94 62.24
CA SER A 1036 -23.52 29.33 61.99
C SER A 1036 -22.16 29.37 61.30
N ASN A 1037 -21.93 30.43 60.52
CA ASN A 1037 -20.65 30.73 59.87
C ASN A 1037 -20.09 29.60 58.97
N LEU A 1038 -20.98 28.88 58.27
CA LEU A 1038 -20.60 27.86 57.29
C LEU A 1038 -19.88 28.51 56.10
N ARG A 1039 -18.61 28.18 55.88
CA ARG A 1039 -17.80 28.74 54.79
C ARG A 1039 -16.65 27.82 54.39
N VAL A 1040 -16.17 27.97 53.15
CA VAL A 1040 -14.90 27.38 52.72
C VAL A 1040 -13.77 28.40 52.87
N GLU A 1041 -12.79 28.06 53.71
CA GLU A 1041 -11.62 28.90 53.99
C GLU A 1041 -10.37 28.04 54.22
N GLY A 1042 -9.29 28.33 53.48
CA GLY A 1042 -8.01 27.62 53.61
C GLY A 1042 -8.04 26.15 53.17
N GLY A 1043 -8.98 25.75 52.30
CA GLY A 1043 -9.14 24.37 51.84
C GLY A 1043 -10.04 23.49 52.73
N PHE A 1044 -10.82 24.09 53.63
CA PHE A 1044 -11.70 23.37 54.56
C PHE A 1044 -13.10 23.99 54.57
N LEU A 1045 -14.13 23.15 54.65
CA LEU A 1045 -15.49 23.55 55.02
C LEU A 1045 -15.58 23.68 56.55
N LYS A 1046 -15.80 24.90 57.04
CA LYS A 1046 -15.80 25.23 58.47
C LYS A 1046 -17.18 25.66 58.92
N GLY A 1047 -17.58 25.27 60.13
CA GLY A 1047 -18.82 25.72 60.74
C GLY A 1047 -18.80 25.59 62.26
N VAL A 1048 -19.79 26.21 62.92
CA VAL A 1048 -20.01 26.10 64.37
C VAL A 1048 -21.45 25.68 64.61
N SER A 1049 -21.68 24.67 65.43
CA SER A 1049 -23.03 24.28 65.82
C SER A 1049 -23.70 25.35 66.67
N SER A 1050 -24.96 25.62 66.40
CA SER A 1050 -25.78 26.65 67.08
C SER A 1050 -27.15 26.08 67.49
N GLY A 1051 -27.96 26.88 68.19
CA GLY A 1051 -29.34 26.50 68.52
C GLY A 1051 -29.44 25.20 69.32
N SER A 1052 -30.14 24.20 68.77
CA SER A 1052 -30.46 22.92 69.43
C SER A 1052 -29.32 21.90 69.44
N GLY A 1053 -28.17 22.20 68.83
CA GLY A 1053 -27.00 21.32 68.79
C GLY A 1053 -27.06 20.20 67.75
N ASP A 1054 -28.17 20.08 67.01
CA ASP A 1054 -28.33 19.23 65.83
C ASP A 1054 -27.87 19.98 64.57
N ALA A 1055 -26.55 20.19 64.46
CA ALA A 1055 -25.93 20.88 63.33
C ALA A 1055 -26.11 20.06 62.05
N GLN A 1056 -26.78 20.60 61.03
CA GLN A 1056 -27.06 19.89 59.79
C GLN A 1056 -26.49 20.65 58.59
N ILE A 1057 -25.62 19.98 57.82
CA ILE A 1057 -25.25 20.41 56.47
C ILE A 1057 -25.75 19.38 55.45
N ARG A 1058 -26.18 19.83 54.28
CA ARG A 1058 -26.76 18.97 53.26
C ARG A 1058 -26.26 19.28 51.88
N ASN A 1059 -26.27 18.27 51.02
CA ASN A 1059 -26.12 18.44 49.60
C ASN A 1059 -27.32 17.83 48.84
N ASN A 1060 -27.92 18.66 47.97
CA ASN A 1060 -29.00 18.33 47.04
C ASN A 1060 -28.60 19.00 45.70
N PRO A 1061 -28.58 18.36 44.52
CA PRO A 1061 -29.37 17.20 44.09
C PRO A 1061 -28.55 16.02 43.51
N TYR A 1062 -28.08 15.10 44.34
CA TYR A 1062 -27.52 13.84 43.86
C TYR A 1062 -28.54 13.03 43.03
N HIS A 1063 -28.04 12.21 42.11
CA HIS A 1063 -28.85 11.33 41.27
C HIS A 1063 -28.14 9.99 40.92
N PHE A 1064 -27.11 9.62 41.68
CA PHE A 1064 -26.31 8.43 41.45
C PHE A 1064 -26.95 7.14 41.97
N ASN A 1065 -26.59 6.01 41.36
CA ASN A 1065 -27.08 4.69 41.79
C ASN A 1065 -26.38 4.26 43.09
N ALA A 1066 -27.16 3.85 44.08
CA ALA A 1066 -26.68 3.49 45.41
C ALA A 1066 -25.64 2.35 45.40
N ASP A 1067 -25.69 1.46 44.42
CA ASP A 1067 -24.76 0.34 44.30
C ASP A 1067 -23.33 0.76 43.92
N ARG A 1068 -23.15 1.93 43.29
CA ARG A 1068 -21.83 2.47 42.89
C ARG A 1068 -21.02 2.99 44.07
N VAL A 1069 -21.68 3.46 45.13
CA VAL A 1069 -21.04 4.02 46.32
C VAL A 1069 -21.35 3.15 47.53
N LYS A 1070 -20.38 2.36 47.99
CA LYS A 1070 -20.55 1.47 49.15
C LYS A 1070 -20.12 2.10 50.47
N THR A 1071 -19.24 3.09 50.42
CA THR A 1071 -18.69 3.75 51.60
C THR A 1071 -18.48 5.23 51.32
N ILE A 1072 -18.84 6.07 52.28
CA ILE A 1072 -18.55 7.51 52.27
C ILE A 1072 -17.59 7.80 53.41
N GLN A 1073 -16.52 8.53 53.12
CA GLN A 1073 -15.53 8.95 54.08
C GLN A 1073 -15.60 10.46 54.30
N VAL A 1074 -15.46 10.89 55.54
CA VAL A 1074 -15.38 12.29 55.93
C VAL A 1074 -14.07 12.51 56.68
N HIS A 1075 -13.17 13.34 56.15
CA HIS A 1075 -11.96 13.73 56.88
C HIS A 1075 -12.20 15.06 57.57
N MET A 1076 -12.31 15.04 58.89
CA MET A 1076 -12.74 16.18 59.67
C MET A 1076 -12.06 16.26 61.03
N ARG A 1077 -12.15 17.43 61.66
CA ARG A 1077 -11.94 17.62 63.09
C ARG A 1077 -13.13 18.35 63.69
N ALA A 1078 -13.43 18.04 64.93
CA ALA A 1078 -14.35 18.80 65.79
C ALA A 1078 -13.66 19.15 67.11
N SER A 1079 -14.06 20.26 67.74
CA SER A 1079 -13.44 20.75 68.99
C SER A 1079 -13.58 19.81 70.19
N VAL A 1080 -14.52 18.86 70.13
CA VAL A 1080 -14.72 17.80 71.14
C VAL A 1080 -15.04 16.47 70.47
N ASN A 1081 -14.93 15.36 71.20
CA ASN A 1081 -15.49 14.08 70.78
C ASN A 1081 -17.01 14.19 70.63
N THR A 1082 -17.57 13.66 69.55
CA THR A 1082 -18.98 13.86 69.23
C THR A 1082 -19.49 12.77 68.28
N LEU A 1083 -20.82 12.59 68.25
CA LEU A 1083 -21.47 11.71 67.29
C LEU A 1083 -21.59 12.43 65.95
N VAL A 1084 -21.18 11.76 64.87
CA VAL A 1084 -21.32 12.24 63.50
C VAL A 1084 -22.31 11.32 62.78
N GLN A 1085 -23.31 11.89 62.12
CA GLN A 1085 -24.35 11.12 61.45
C GLN A 1085 -24.45 11.49 59.97
N LEU A 1086 -24.54 10.49 59.10
CA LEU A 1086 -24.76 10.67 57.67
C LEU A 1086 -26.14 10.13 57.31
N PHE A 1087 -27.05 11.04 56.97
CA PHE A 1087 -28.38 10.76 56.48
C PHE A 1087 -28.42 10.80 54.96
N PHE A 1088 -29.36 10.06 54.36
CA PHE A 1088 -29.55 10.04 52.91
C PHE A 1088 -31.03 9.93 52.51
N THR A 1089 -31.34 10.33 51.29
CA THR A 1089 -32.63 10.06 50.64
C THR A 1089 -32.43 9.34 49.32
N THR A 1090 -33.49 8.68 48.87
CA THR A 1090 -33.59 7.98 47.59
C THR A 1090 -34.61 8.67 46.69
N ASN A 1091 -34.75 8.20 45.45
CA ASN A 1091 -35.77 8.66 44.50
C ASN A 1091 -37.22 8.36 44.89
N THR A 1092 -37.45 7.62 46.00
CA THR A 1092 -38.78 7.33 46.52
C THR A 1092 -39.15 8.13 47.77
N ASP A 1093 -38.22 8.95 48.30
CA ASP A 1093 -38.42 9.67 49.56
C ASP A 1093 -38.86 11.12 49.37
N GLY A 1094 -39.78 11.58 50.22
CA GLY A 1094 -40.11 13.01 50.36
C GLY A 1094 -39.22 13.77 51.35
N ALA A 1095 -38.64 13.07 52.33
CA ALA A 1095 -37.83 13.64 53.42
C ALA A 1095 -36.82 12.61 53.99
N TYR A 1096 -35.89 13.04 54.84
CA TYR A 1096 -34.97 12.14 55.55
C TYR A 1096 -35.72 11.27 56.57
N GLY A 1097 -35.54 9.95 56.51
CA GLY A 1097 -36.18 8.98 57.40
C GLY A 1097 -35.21 8.38 58.43
N GLY A 1098 -35.72 7.98 59.60
CA GLY A 1098 -34.91 7.48 60.71
C GLY A 1098 -34.14 6.17 60.45
N SER A 1099 -34.53 5.39 59.42
CA SER A 1099 -33.80 4.19 58.99
C SER A 1099 -32.69 4.48 57.97
N LYS A 1100 -32.61 5.71 57.45
CA LYS A 1100 -31.68 6.16 56.39
C LYS A 1100 -30.55 7.00 56.96
N VAL A 1101 -29.90 6.47 57.98
CA VAL A 1101 -28.77 7.09 58.69
C VAL A 1101 -27.68 6.06 58.95
N VAL A 1102 -26.42 6.51 58.91
CA VAL A 1102 -25.25 5.77 59.40
C VAL A 1102 -24.52 6.69 60.38
N SER A 1103 -24.18 6.19 61.57
CA SER A 1103 -23.59 7.00 62.65
C SER A 1103 -22.22 6.49 63.05
N ILE A 1104 -21.29 7.41 63.34
CA ILE A 1104 -19.91 7.12 63.74
C ILE A 1104 -19.50 8.11 64.83
N ASN A 1105 -18.77 7.64 65.85
CA ASN A 1105 -18.18 8.53 66.84
C ASN A 1105 -16.88 9.13 66.30
N TYR A 1106 -16.80 10.46 66.30
CA TYR A 1106 -15.54 11.18 66.18
C TYR A 1106 -14.84 11.21 67.55
N THR A 1107 -13.59 10.74 67.57
CA THR A 1107 -12.77 10.58 68.78
C THR A 1107 -11.47 11.38 68.72
N GLY A 1108 -11.32 12.26 67.72
CA GLY A 1108 -10.09 13.00 67.45
C GLY A 1108 -9.83 14.18 68.38
N ASN A 1109 -10.84 14.67 69.13
CA ASN A 1109 -10.76 15.77 70.10
C ASN A 1109 -9.86 16.94 69.66
N GLY A 1110 -10.23 17.63 68.56
CA GLY A 1110 -9.43 18.68 67.92
C GLY A 1110 -8.45 18.23 66.82
N ASN A 1111 -8.11 16.94 66.72
CA ASN A 1111 -7.26 16.39 65.66
C ASN A 1111 -8.07 15.88 64.46
N TYR A 1112 -7.50 15.98 63.26
CA TYR A 1112 -8.14 15.42 62.07
C TYR A 1112 -8.26 13.89 62.14
N GLN A 1113 -9.44 13.38 61.81
CA GLN A 1113 -9.78 11.95 61.75
C GLN A 1113 -10.57 11.68 60.46
N THR A 1114 -10.30 10.54 59.82
CA THR A 1114 -11.16 10.03 58.73
C THR A 1114 -12.22 9.10 59.30
N LEU A 1115 -13.49 9.48 59.18
CA LEU A 1115 -14.65 8.67 59.54
C LEU A 1115 -15.15 7.94 58.29
N THR A 1116 -15.37 6.62 58.35
CA THR A 1116 -15.80 5.80 57.20
C THR A 1116 -17.20 5.23 57.41
N PHE A 1117 -18.19 5.83 56.78
CA PHE A 1117 -19.60 5.40 56.78
C PHE A 1117 -19.82 4.28 55.78
N ASN A 1118 -20.07 3.06 56.26
CA ASN A 1118 -20.43 1.91 55.42
C ASN A 1118 -21.91 1.97 55.03
N VAL A 1119 -22.22 2.90 54.12
CA VAL A 1119 -23.58 3.14 53.64
C VAL A 1119 -24.17 1.94 52.90
N GLY A 1120 -23.35 1.16 52.19
CA GLY A 1120 -23.77 -0.03 51.46
C GLY A 1120 -24.24 -1.20 52.35
N ALA A 1121 -23.91 -1.18 53.65
CA ALA A 1121 -24.44 -2.13 54.62
C ALA A 1121 -25.84 -1.76 55.14
N ASN A 1122 -26.28 -0.51 54.94
CA ASN A 1122 -27.65 -0.11 55.29
C ASN A 1122 -28.61 -0.57 54.18
N ALA A 1123 -29.56 -1.45 54.51
CA ALA A 1123 -30.51 -2.02 53.52
C ALA A 1123 -31.37 -0.96 52.81
N ALA A 1124 -31.54 0.22 53.41
CA ALA A 1124 -32.27 1.33 52.82
C ALA A 1124 -31.45 2.11 51.78
N TRP A 1125 -30.14 1.88 51.68
CA TRP A 1125 -29.24 2.42 50.66
C TRP A 1125 -29.41 1.66 49.33
N ASN A 1126 -30.48 2.00 48.62
CA ASN A 1126 -30.88 1.35 47.37
C ASN A 1126 -31.45 2.37 46.37
N GLY A 1127 -31.71 1.94 45.14
CA GLY A 1127 -32.23 2.81 44.09
C GLY A 1127 -31.27 3.94 43.73
N LYS A 1128 -31.80 5.14 43.49
CA LYS A 1128 -31.01 6.34 43.25
C LYS A 1128 -30.94 7.19 44.49
N ILE A 1129 -29.73 7.54 44.93
CA ILE A 1129 -29.51 8.48 46.02
C ILE A 1129 -29.79 9.89 45.52
N THR A 1130 -30.60 10.64 46.28
CA THR A 1130 -31.08 11.97 45.87
C THR A 1130 -30.53 13.13 46.68
N ARG A 1131 -30.16 12.87 47.94
CA ARG A 1131 -29.64 13.87 48.87
C ARG A 1131 -28.77 13.20 49.91
N LEU A 1132 -27.74 13.90 50.38
CA LEU A 1132 -26.95 13.54 51.55
C LEU A 1132 -27.05 14.66 52.58
N ARG A 1133 -27.17 14.30 53.86
CA ARG A 1133 -27.08 15.23 54.99
C ARG A 1133 -26.06 14.71 55.97
N LEU A 1134 -25.07 15.53 56.29
CA LEU A 1134 -24.09 15.25 57.32
C LEU A 1134 -24.45 16.11 58.53
N ASP A 1135 -24.56 15.45 59.68
CA ASP A 1135 -24.68 16.08 60.97
C ASP A 1135 -23.28 16.00 61.60
N PRO A 1136 -22.40 17.02 61.39
CA PRO A 1136 -20.97 16.91 61.68
C PRO A 1136 -20.65 16.85 63.17
N VAL A 1137 -21.55 17.33 64.03
CA VAL A 1137 -21.39 17.38 65.48
C VAL A 1137 -22.76 17.28 66.15
N ASN A 1138 -22.79 16.69 67.34
CA ASN A 1138 -23.94 16.62 68.23
C ASN A 1138 -23.64 17.41 69.51
N GLY A 1139 -24.26 18.58 69.67
CA GLY A 1139 -24.06 19.55 70.77
C GLY A 1139 -23.94 21.00 70.29
N VAL A 1140 -24.01 21.99 71.19
CA VAL A 1140 -24.00 23.44 70.87
C VAL A 1140 -22.60 24.04 71.01
N ASN A 1141 -22.24 25.02 70.19
CA ASN A 1141 -20.93 25.73 70.19
C ASN A 1141 -19.72 24.82 69.91
N ILE A 1142 -19.92 23.72 69.18
CA ILE A 1142 -18.85 22.84 68.73
C ILE A 1142 -18.41 23.31 67.35
N SER A 1143 -17.13 23.67 67.20
CA SER A 1143 -16.56 24.00 65.91
C SER A 1143 -16.13 22.73 65.18
N PHE A 1144 -16.33 22.69 63.86
CA PHE A 1144 -15.86 21.62 63.00
C PHE A 1144 -15.20 22.18 61.74
N ASP A 1145 -14.15 21.48 61.30
CA ASP A 1145 -13.51 21.70 60.01
C ASP A 1145 -13.51 20.37 59.23
N ILE A 1146 -13.99 20.39 57.99
CA ILE A 1146 -14.02 19.24 57.10
C ILE A 1146 -13.09 19.51 55.92
N PHE A 1147 -12.12 18.64 55.72
CA PHE A 1147 -11.18 18.73 54.60
C PHE A 1147 -11.77 18.17 53.32
N TRP A 1148 -12.45 17.03 53.40
CA TRP A 1148 -13.18 16.45 52.27
C TRP A 1148 -14.27 15.49 52.74
N ILE A 1149 -15.26 15.29 51.87
CA ILE A 1149 -16.31 14.26 51.95
C ILE A 1149 -16.26 13.50 50.64
N ARG A 1150 -15.97 12.19 50.64
CA ARG A 1150 -15.80 11.43 49.38
C ARG A 1150 -16.24 9.98 49.49
N ALA A 1151 -16.61 9.38 48.38
CA ALA A 1151 -16.72 7.93 48.25
C ALA A 1151 -15.34 7.27 48.27
N GLN A 1152 -15.25 6.03 48.74
CA GLN A 1152 -14.06 5.20 48.56
C GLN A 1152 -14.25 4.35 47.30
N CYS A 1153 -13.57 4.72 46.22
CA CYS A 1153 -13.53 3.92 45.01
C CYS A 1153 -12.67 2.65 45.24
N VAL A 1154 -13.14 1.49 44.79
CA VAL A 1154 -12.36 0.25 44.77
C VAL A 1154 -11.44 0.30 43.54
N GLY A 1155 -10.15 0.60 43.75
CA GLY A 1155 -9.13 0.56 42.68
C GLY A 1155 -8.62 1.92 42.16
N CYS A 1156 -9.11 3.06 42.66
CA CYS A 1156 -8.48 4.37 42.38
C CYS A 1156 -7.24 4.62 43.27
N PRO A 1157 -6.21 5.33 42.77
CA PRO A 1157 -5.07 5.72 43.60
C PRO A 1157 -5.53 6.67 44.70
N ILE A 1158 -5.29 6.25 45.93
CA ILE A 1158 -5.64 6.99 47.13
C ILE A 1158 -4.49 7.94 47.45
N ASN A 1159 -4.25 8.94 46.60
CA ASN A 1159 -3.49 10.17 46.86
C ASN A 1159 -3.39 10.97 45.56
N GLY A 1160 -3.35 12.31 45.64
CA GLY A 1160 -3.17 13.23 44.50
C GLY A 1160 -1.85 13.11 43.72
N ALA A 1161 -1.28 11.92 43.63
CA ALA A 1161 -0.31 11.56 42.61
C ALA A 1161 -1.03 11.54 41.26
N SER A 1162 -0.74 12.52 40.42
CA SER A 1162 -1.05 12.46 39.00
C SER A 1162 -0.64 11.09 38.45
N TYR A 1163 -1.57 10.38 37.80
CA TYR A 1163 -1.27 9.24 36.94
C TYR A 1163 -0.35 9.70 35.79
N ARG A 1164 0.95 9.72 36.05
CA ARG A 1164 2.00 9.73 35.02
C ARG A 1164 2.86 8.49 35.18
N SER A 1165 2.22 7.32 35.13
CA SER A 1165 2.93 6.05 34.96
C SER A 1165 1.96 4.90 34.65
N ALA A 1166 1.25 5.01 33.52
CA ALA A 1166 0.92 3.84 32.72
C ALA A 1166 1.87 3.81 31.51
N LYS A 1167 3.18 3.67 31.79
CA LYS A 1167 4.09 3.11 30.80
C LYS A 1167 3.86 1.60 30.85
N ALA A 1168 3.40 1.08 29.72
CA ALA A 1168 3.22 -0.33 29.46
C ALA A 1168 4.37 -1.19 30.02
N GLU A 1169 4.02 -2.21 30.79
CA GLU A 1169 4.85 -3.40 30.88
C GLU A 1169 4.76 -4.15 29.55
N VAL A 1170 5.73 -3.93 28.64
CA VAL A 1170 6.27 -4.98 27.75
C VAL A 1170 7.74 -4.62 27.40
N LYS A 1171 8.65 -5.52 27.81
CA LYS A 1171 9.97 -5.90 27.26
C LYS A 1171 10.76 -4.92 26.35
N THR A 1172 11.88 -4.44 26.89
CA THR A 1172 13.25 -4.25 26.34
C THR A 1172 13.48 -4.05 24.81
N ALA A 1173 14.01 -2.88 24.44
CA ALA A 1173 15.20 -2.60 23.58
C ALA A 1173 15.07 -1.25 22.82
N GLU A 1174 16.13 -0.43 22.87
CA GLU A 1174 16.32 0.93 22.34
C GLU A 1174 16.38 1.05 20.78
N PRO A 1175 16.71 2.23 20.18
CA PRO A 1175 16.22 3.60 20.36
C PRO A 1175 15.79 4.23 19.01
N ALA A 1176 14.96 5.28 19.02
CA ALA A 1176 14.82 6.14 17.84
C ALA A 1176 14.64 7.61 18.21
N PHE A 1177 15.55 8.42 17.68
CA PHE A 1177 15.56 9.87 17.65
C PHE A 1177 14.38 10.43 16.83
N THR A 1178 13.72 11.50 17.28
CA THR A 1178 13.90 12.88 16.77
C THR A 1178 12.72 13.81 17.12
N THR A 1179 13.11 15.07 17.34
CA THR A 1179 12.35 16.33 17.13
C THR A 1179 11.16 16.65 18.03
N LEU A 1180 11.41 17.49 19.04
CA LEU A 1180 10.40 18.31 19.72
C LEU A 1180 10.81 19.79 19.68
N GLU A 1181 10.10 20.55 18.86
CA GLU A 1181 9.75 21.96 19.14
C GLU A 1181 8.21 21.99 19.26
N GLN A 1182 7.52 22.68 20.16
CA GLN A 1182 7.84 23.51 21.31
C GLN A 1182 6.55 23.57 22.16
N SER A 1183 6.68 23.35 23.47
CA SER A 1183 6.16 24.30 24.45
C SER A 1183 7.10 24.21 25.65
N GLN A 1184 7.96 25.23 25.82
CA GLN A 1184 8.98 25.23 26.86
C GLN A 1184 8.31 25.41 28.22
N LYS A 1185 8.00 24.29 28.87
CA LYS A 1185 7.69 24.26 30.30
C LYS A 1185 8.91 24.80 31.05
N ILE A 1186 8.70 25.82 31.88
CA ILE A 1186 9.74 26.35 32.76
C ILE A 1186 10.00 25.30 33.84
N ILE A 1187 11.26 24.88 33.99
CA ILE A 1187 11.68 23.86 34.96
C ILE A 1187 12.79 24.47 35.81
N VAL A 1188 12.62 24.45 37.13
CA VAL A 1188 13.60 24.94 38.10
C VAL A 1188 14.27 23.74 38.79
N TYR A 1189 15.59 23.69 38.80
CA TYR A 1189 16.37 22.56 39.35
C TYR A 1189 17.77 22.99 39.78
N PRO A 1190 18.40 22.34 40.78
CA PRO A 1190 17.83 21.34 41.66
C PRO A 1190 16.85 21.97 42.67
N ASN A 1191 15.94 21.17 43.22
CA ASN A 1191 15.08 21.53 44.35
C ASN A 1191 14.88 20.27 45.21
N PRO A 1192 15.61 20.08 46.33
CA PRO A 1192 16.31 21.11 47.08
C PRO A 1192 17.50 21.78 46.36
N VAL A 1193 17.61 23.09 46.49
CA VAL A 1193 18.65 23.96 45.95
C VAL A 1193 19.85 23.90 46.88
N ASP A 1194 21.03 23.62 46.36
CA ASP A 1194 22.26 23.81 47.15
C ASP A 1194 22.73 25.26 46.99
N ASP A 1195 23.94 25.52 46.49
CA ASP A 1195 24.41 26.89 46.21
C ASP A 1195 24.02 27.42 44.82
N ARG A 1196 23.50 26.58 43.94
CA ARG A 1196 23.24 26.93 42.54
C ARG A 1196 21.87 26.45 42.09
N LEU A 1197 21.11 27.35 41.48
CA LEU A 1197 19.78 27.07 40.93
C LEU A 1197 19.73 27.36 39.43
N TYR A 1198 19.24 26.41 38.66
CA TYR A 1198 19.08 26.48 37.21
C TYR A 1198 17.60 26.55 36.82
N VAL A 1199 17.31 27.29 35.75
CA VAL A 1199 15.97 27.43 35.20
C VAL A 1199 16.00 27.15 33.69
N LYS A 1200 15.41 26.04 33.27
CA LYS A 1200 15.25 25.66 31.86
C LYS A 1200 13.96 26.25 31.33
N GLY A 1201 13.96 26.72 30.08
CA GLY A 1201 12.80 27.37 29.45
C GLY A 1201 12.69 28.87 29.72
N VAL A 1202 13.70 29.50 30.34
CA VAL A 1202 13.76 30.95 30.58
C VAL A 1202 14.97 31.55 29.85
N LYS A 1203 14.76 32.63 29.08
CA LYS A 1203 15.83 33.32 28.35
C LYS A 1203 16.77 34.06 29.30
N LYS A 1204 18.07 34.09 29.01
CA LYS A 1204 19.03 34.93 29.75
C LYS A 1204 18.61 36.40 29.68
N GLY A 1205 18.74 37.13 30.79
CA GLY A 1205 18.24 38.50 30.93
C GLY A 1205 16.76 38.60 31.33
N THR A 1206 16.08 37.49 31.64
CA THR A 1206 14.72 37.52 32.22
C THR A 1206 14.79 37.88 33.71
N GLN A 1207 13.95 38.83 34.15
CA GLN A 1207 13.91 39.24 35.55
C GLN A 1207 13.28 38.13 36.40
N VAL A 1208 13.98 37.75 37.47
CA VAL A 1208 13.53 36.75 38.43
C VAL A 1208 13.66 37.31 39.86
N GLN A 1209 12.75 36.90 40.74
CA GLN A 1209 12.73 37.34 42.13
C GLN A 1209 12.78 36.12 43.07
N VAL A 1210 13.73 36.11 44.00
CA VAL A 1210 13.75 35.16 45.12
C VAL A 1210 13.02 35.80 46.30
N LEU A 1211 12.04 35.08 46.83
CA LEU A 1211 11.15 35.50 47.89
C LEU A 1211 11.38 34.61 49.13
N SER A 1212 11.18 35.15 50.33
CA SER A 1212 11.13 34.38 51.57
C SER A 1212 9.87 33.50 51.65
N ALA A 1213 9.83 32.58 52.61
CA ALA A 1213 8.62 31.79 52.92
C ALA A 1213 7.38 32.65 53.22
N GLN A 1214 7.59 33.89 53.70
CA GLN A 1214 6.56 34.88 54.02
C GLN A 1214 6.23 35.80 52.82
N GLY A 1215 6.82 35.56 51.64
CA GLY A 1215 6.55 36.31 50.41
C GLY A 1215 7.29 37.64 50.27
N GLN A 1216 8.25 37.96 51.14
CA GLN A 1216 9.07 39.16 51.01
C GLN A 1216 10.13 38.96 49.92
N VAL A 1217 10.33 39.94 49.03
CA VAL A 1217 11.38 39.87 48.00
C VAL A 1217 12.75 40.00 48.67
N LEU A 1218 13.52 38.92 48.65
CA LEU A 1218 14.87 38.86 49.22
C LEU A 1218 15.94 39.27 48.20
N LYS A 1219 15.74 38.94 46.92
CA LYS A 1219 16.67 39.28 45.84
C LYS A 1219 15.94 39.39 44.51
N THR A 1220 16.21 40.45 43.75
CA THR A 1220 15.79 40.58 42.36
C THR A 1220 17.02 40.58 41.47
N LEU A 1221 17.05 39.75 40.45
CA LEU A 1221 18.19 39.64 39.54
C LEU A 1221 17.75 39.29 38.12
N GLN A 1222 18.67 39.45 37.18
CA GLN A 1222 18.49 39.00 35.80
C GLN A 1222 19.10 37.61 35.64
N TYR A 1223 18.32 36.66 35.12
CA TYR A 1223 18.78 35.28 34.97
C TYR A 1223 19.92 35.19 33.94
N GLN A 1224 21.11 34.75 34.34
CA GLN A 1224 22.28 34.62 33.45
C GLN A 1224 22.62 33.16 33.09
N GLY A 1225 21.68 32.23 33.33
CA GLY A 1225 21.85 30.79 33.13
C GLY A 1225 22.00 30.00 34.43
N MET A 1226 22.19 30.68 35.56
CA MET A 1226 22.19 30.13 36.92
C MET A 1226 21.88 31.27 37.90
N ILE A 1227 21.23 30.96 39.02
CA ILE A 1227 20.96 31.86 40.14
C ILE A 1227 21.78 31.38 41.32
N ASP A 1228 22.67 32.25 41.80
CA ASP A 1228 23.53 31.97 42.95
C ASP A 1228 22.72 32.09 44.25
N PHE A 1229 22.59 30.95 44.91
CA PHE A 1229 21.91 30.78 46.18
C PHE A 1229 22.88 30.66 47.36
N SER A 1230 24.20 30.69 47.16
CA SER A 1230 25.21 30.46 48.21
C SER A 1230 25.07 31.35 49.46
N SER A 1231 24.62 32.59 49.29
CA SER A 1231 24.43 33.54 50.38
C SER A 1231 23.11 33.37 51.17
N PHE A 1232 22.23 32.44 50.78
CA PHE A 1232 20.96 32.18 51.45
C PHE A 1232 21.09 31.06 52.47
N SER A 1233 20.52 31.24 53.66
CA SER A 1233 20.47 30.20 54.69
C SER A 1233 19.58 29.02 54.28
N LYS A 1234 19.72 27.87 54.96
CA LYS A 1234 18.81 26.73 54.75
C LYS A 1234 17.39 27.11 55.13
N GLY A 1235 16.42 26.80 54.27
CA GLY A 1235 15.03 27.23 54.47
C GLY A 1235 14.16 27.18 53.22
N LEU A 1236 12.91 27.63 53.37
CA LEU A 1236 11.94 27.67 52.28
C LEU A 1236 11.96 29.04 51.58
N TYR A 1237 12.06 29.01 50.25
CA TYR A 1237 12.05 30.17 49.38
C TYR A 1237 11.05 30.00 48.23
N PHE A 1238 10.75 31.09 47.53
CA PHE A 1238 10.00 31.03 46.28
C PHE A 1238 10.72 31.80 45.17
N LEU A 1239 10.81 31.24 43.97
CA LEU A 1239 11.31 31.92 42.79
C LEU A 1239 10.14 32.36 41.92
N LYS A 1240 9.99 33.67 41.73
CA LYS A 1240 8.99 34.25 40.84
C LYS A 1240 9.62 34.62 39.50
N ILE A 1241 8.99 34.15 38.43
CA ILE A 1241 9.37 34.42 37.03
C ILE A 1241 8.11 34.88 36.30
N GLY A 1242 8.01 36.18 36.03
CA GLY A 1242 6.76 36.77 35.54
C GLY A 1242 5.61 36.59 36.54
N LYS A 1243 4.52 35.92 36.14
CA LYS A 1243 3.35 35.64 36.99
C LYS A 1243 3.44 34.30 37.75
N GLU A 1244 4.42 33.47 37.42
CA GLU A 1244 4.57 32.14 38.00
C GLU A 1244 5.52 32.16 39.19
N VAL A 1245 5.21 31.35 40.20
CA VAL A 1245 5.95 31.28 41.46
C VAL A 1245 6.28 29.82 41.76
N TYR A 1246 7.57 29.53 41.96
CA TYR A 1246 8.12 28.20 42.14
C TYR A 1246 8.64 28.05 43.57
N LYS A 1247 8.13 27.06 44.31
CA LYS A 1247 8.60 26.75 45.65
C LYS A 1247 10.00 26.12 45.61
N LEU A 1248 10.92 26.61 46.44
CA LEU A 1248 12.30 26.14 46.56
C LEU A 1248 12.60 25.79 48.01
N VAL A 1249 13.33 24.70 48.23
CA VAL A 1249 13.89 24.31 49.52
C VAL A 1249 15.41 24.43 49.40
N LYS A 1250 16.08 25.18 50.27
CA LYS A 1250 17.56 25.19 50.37
C LYS A 1250 18.03 24.48 51.64
#